data_AF-A0A6P5YGR6-F1
#
_entry.id   AF-A0A6P5YGR6-F1
#
_cell.length_a   1.000
_cell.length_b   1.000
_cell.length_c   1.000
_cell.angle_alpha   90.00
_cell.angle_beta   90.00
_cell.angle_gamma   90.00
#
_symmetry.space_group_name_H-M   'P 1'
#
loop_
_entity.id
_entity.type
_entity.pdbx_description
1 polymer ?
#
loop_
_entity_poly.entity_id
_entity_poly.type
_entity_poly.pdbx_seq_one_letter_code
_entity_poly.pdbx_strand_id
1 'polypeptide(L)'
;MVSGAIGGFLDVAFNFNTQAMLDDNLLGQFFRIGWKMVMLGDETWLKLFPGLFKRHDGVSSFYVKDTVQVDQNVSRHLGDELSRDDWNLLILHYLGLDHVGHIGGRSSVLMVPKLKEMDDMVKLIHSSTTLSQGNDQGRMLLMIVSDHGMTENGNHGGSSYEETDSLALFIGLRNHVLDYASVIQQIDIAPTLALLFGVPIPKNNVGVLIKEAFDSLKEEQHLRALELNSWQLLGLLQAQLSGLPCRNFPCDAFSDHQIAGTSECYHRTEDMLCCLYMEAAALYSSWKSKRGTESASNKDYSSTAAAYYKFLKSASEWLSRRSTDKPVKLLAVGLATMFISCVILSSLMFCRVREIYLGRRQQSLNDSMNGWSLDDTFILGVILILVTSMGSSSMVEEEHYIWYFVTSTFYLLLLRKTAQSFSSVGVKSGEGYFGMCFTFLLLISGRILRGWHQGGVNWTSLPDISKCLEQAGSHYVKLLQLVSAFLVISIGVFALFSIQFKQKYFQMVRLSFLTSGLLVLLHITRYQDYTFSSTNYGATLLAQIVYAILGAATIGTVVALPWFFPFPTFNSCPTDNTLSPPSFFHGIQEKFPFVELRDSLYVIGWAYILCWCLLQLLLQQPINSTPILLLLVQILASMLYFASNGTHHKEWIEIAALYYLGMAGHFALGNSNTLATIDVAGAFIGLSSHSTLLSGILMFIITYASPMFILLSLVMYISMKNMAHLVIPEKADAGDLLMMMIGFPCLVPLVVNSILLTAYTVVLLLMRNHLFVWSVFSPKYLYVCATTLCTYIGVFIVAATGTYTHLVLAMRRRKQVPITNNTR
;
A
#
# COMPACT_ATOMS: atom_id res chain seq x y z
N MET A 1 21.44 -9.13 -5.38
CA MET A 1 22.59 -9.92 -4.87
C MET A 1 23.16 -10.92 -5.89
N VAL A 2 22.46 -11.99 -6.29
CA VAL A 2 23.04 -13.09 -7.10
C VAL A 2 23.29 -12.79 -8.59
N SER A 3 22.57 -11.86 -9.20
CA SER A 3 22.83 -11.40 -10.58
C SER A 3 23.75 -10.18 -10.62
N GLY A 4 23.75 -9.39 -9.54
CA GLY A 4 24.25 -8.01 -9.49
C GLY A 4 23.68 -7.10 -10.58
N ALA A 5 22.47 -7.41 -11.06
CA ALA A 5 21.62 -6.47 -11.77
C ALA A 5 20.82 -5.63 -10.77
N ILE A 6 20.30 -4.49 -11.21
CA ILE A 6 19.46 -3.60 -10.40
C ILE A 6 18.04 -4.12 -10.39
N GLY A 7 17.45 -4.24 -9.20
CA GLY A 7 16.04 -4.63 -9.05
C GLY A 7 15.11 -3.56 -9.64
N GLY A 8 14.13 -4.00 -10.42
CA GLY A 8 13.05 -3.16 -10.91
C GLY A 8 11.96 -2.96 -9.85
N PHE A 9 11.29 -1.81 -9.87
CA PHE A 9 10.18 -1.54 -8.94
C PHE A 9 8.99 -2.52 -9.09
N LEU A 10 8.82 -3.13 -10.27
CA LEU A 10 7.82 -4.19 -10.50
C LEU A 10 8.26 -5.56 -9.93
N ASP A 11 9.53 -5.74 -9.59
CA ASP A 11 10.03 -6.98 -8.99
C ASP A 11 9.46 -7.18 -7.58
N VAL A 12 9.08 -6.08 -6.90
CA VAL A 12 8.31 -6.12 -5.64
C VAL A 12 6.96 -6.83 -5.83
N ALA A 13 6.31 -6.67 -6.98
CA ALA A 13 5.06 -7.39 -7.28
C ALA A 13 5.31 -8.88 -7.56
N PHE A 14 6.47 -9.23 -8.11
CA PHE A 14 6.88 -10.62 -8.31
C PHE A 14 7.30 -11.33 -7.02
N ASN A 15 7.66 -10.61 -5.95
CA ASN A 15 7.86 -11.21 -4.62
C ASN A 15 6.58 -11.88 -4.09
N PHE A 16 5.39 -11.40 -4.46
CA PHE A 16 4.10 -12.00 -4.10
C PHE A 16 3.66 -13.13 -5.06
N ASN A 17 4.36 -13.36 -6.17
CA ASN A 17 4.09 -14.44 -7.12
C ASN A 17 5.39 -14.87 -7.83
N THR A 18 6.27 -15.52 -7.07
CA THR A 18 7.63 -15.82 -7.48
C THR A 18 7.68 -16.68 -8.75
N GLN A 19 8.24 -16.11 -9.83
CA GLN A 19 8.55 -16.82 -11.06
C GLN A 19 10.02 -17.22 -11.10
N ALA A 20 10.36 -18.24 -11.90
CA ALA A 20 11.75 -18.67 -12.06
C ALA A 20 12.62 -17.55 -12.62
N MET A 21 13.81 -17.35 -12.04
CA MET A 21 14.79 -16.38 -12.50
C MET A 21 15.51 -16.93 -13.73
N LEU A 22 15.10 -16.48 -14.91
CA LEU A 22 15.66 -16.94 -16.19
C LEU A 22 16.97 -16.23 -16.58
N ASP A 23 17.25 -15.08 -15.98
CA ASP A 23 18.45 -14.31 -16.25
C ASP A 23 19.71 -14.99 -15.70
N ASP A 24 20.83 -14.74 -16.38
CA ASP A 24 22.13 -15.24 -15.99
C ASP A 24 22.51 -14.72 -14.59
N ASN A 25 22.94 -15.62 -13.72
CA ASN A 25 23.19 -15.35 -12.31
C ASN A 25 24.31 -16.25 -11.77
N LEU A 26 24.83 -15.91 -10.59
CA LEU A 26 25.99 -16.58 -9.98
C LEU A 26 25.75 -18.09 -9.74
N LEU A 27 24.56 -18.49 -9.28
CA LEU A 27 24.24 -19.91 -9.03
C LEU A 27 24.23 -20.72 -10.32
N GLY A 28 23.68 -20.14 -11.40
CA GLY A 28 23.73 -20.74 -12.73
C GLY A 28 25.16 -20.91 -13.23
N GLN A 29 26.06 -19.96 -12.95
CA GLN A 29 27.47 -20.06 -13.31
C GLN A 29 28.18 -21.17 -12.52
N PHE A 30 27.93 -21.30 -11.22
CA PHE A 30 28.44 -22.41 -10.41
C PHE A 30 27.92 -23.77 -10.88
N PHE A 31 26.63 -23.87 -11.20
CA PHE A 31 26.04 -25.09 -11.71
C PHE A 31 26.71 -25.55 -13.02
N ARG A 32 27.02 -24.61 -13.93
CA ARG A 32 27.67 -24.91 -15.22
C ARG A 32 29.07 -25.50 -15.07
N ILE A 33 29.80 -25.15 -14.01
CA ILE A 33 31.13 -25.74 -13.72
C ILE A 33 31.03 -27.04 -12.89
N GLY A 34 29.83 -27.55 -12.67
CA GLY A 34 29.58 -28.83 -11.99
C GLY A 34 29.53 -28.75 -10.47
N TRP A 35 29.35 -27.56 -9.89
CA TRP A 35 29.23 -27.43 -8.44
C TRP A 35 27.97 -28.10 -7.91
N LYS A 36 28.13 -28.83 -6.82
CA LYS A 36 27.03 -29.43 -6.07
C LYS A 36 26.58 -28.44 -5.00
N MET A 37 25.36 -27.93 -5.14
CA MET A 37 24.83 -26.89 -4.26
C MET A 37 23.73 -27.45 -3.35
N VAL A 38 23.68 -26.99 -2.11
CA VAL A 38 22.68 -27.36 -1.10
C VAL A 38 21.98 -26.10 -0.61
N MET A 39 20.66 -26.15 -0.47
CA MET A 39 19.86 -25.00 0.00
C MET A 39 18.89 -25.43 1.10
N LEU A 40 19.02 -24.81 2.28
CA LEU A 40 18.10 -24.98 3.41
C LEU A 40 17.52 -23.60 3.76
N GLY A 41 16.20 -23.46 3.79
CA GLY A 41 15.57 -22.17 4.07
C GLY A 41 14.34 -21.90 3.21
N ASP A 42 14.05 -20.63 2.93
CA ASP A 42 12.84 -20.22 2.20
C ASP A 42 12.64 -20.95 0.86
N GLU A 43 11.50 -21.65 0.72
CA GLU A 43 11.09 -22.36 -0.50
C GLU A 43 11.06 -21.48 -1.77
N THR A 44 11.00 -20.16 -1.61
CA THR A 44 11.10 -19.16 -2.68
C THR A 44 12.37 -19.34 -3.51
N TRP A 45 13.49 -19.76 -2.88
CA TRP A 45 14.72 -20.09 -3.60
C TRP A 45 14.56 -21.26 -4.56
N LEU A 46 13.75 -22.26 -4.20
CA LEU A 46 13.48 -23.42 -5.05
C LEU A 46 12.62 -23.04 -6.26
N LYS A 47 11.74 -22.06 -6.09
CA LYS A 47 10.92 -21.49 -7.17
C LYS A 47 11.74 -20.59 -8.09
N LEU A 48 12.64 -19.77 -7.54
CA LEU A 48 13.54 -18.91 -8.31
C LEU A 48 14.57 -19.70 -9.12
N PHE A 49 15.12 -20.77 -8.54
CA PHE A 49 16.24 -21.54 -9.11
C PHE A 49 15.89 -23.03 -9.29
N PRO A 50 14.87 -23.36 -10.11
CA PRO A 50 14.41 -24.72 -10.25
C PRO A 50 15.51 -25.63 -10.82
N GLY A 51 15.77 -26.74 -10.14
CA GLY A 51 16.71 -27.78 -10.59
C GLY A 51 18.20 -27.48 -10.35
N LEU A 52 18.57 -26.40 -9.65
CA LEU A 52 19.99 -26.09 -9.37
C LEU A 52 20.55 -26.82 -8.13
N PHE A 53 19.71 -27.18 -7.16
CA PHE A 53 20.15 -27.73 -5.88
C PHE A 53 20.16 -29.27 -5.89
N LYS A 54 21.28 -29.87 -5.47
CA LYS A 54 21.44 -31.33 -5.34
C LYS A 54 20.62 -31.87 -4.15
N ARG A 55 20.62 -31.12 -3.05
CA ARG A 55 19.82 -31.37 -1.85
C ARG A 55 19.19 -30.05 -1.44
N HIS A 56 17.95 -30.11 -0.99
CA HIS A 56 17.27 -28.92 -0.51
C HIS A 56 16.18 -29.25 0.50
N ASP A 57 15.90 -28.31 1.37
CA ASP A 57 14.77 -28.35 2.31
C ASP A 57 14.13 -26.97 2.39
N GLY A 58 12.94 -26.86 1.79
CA GLY A 58 12.21 -25.61 1.65
C GLY A 58 11.28 -25.36 2.85
N VAL A 59 11.35 -24.16 3.40
CA VAL A 59 10.54 -23.67 4.52
C VAL A 59 9.62 -22.57 3.99
N SER A 60 8.33 -22.62 4.34
CA SER A 60 7.37 -21.57 3.94
C SER A 60 7.64 -20.27 4.69
N SER A 61 8.04 -19.21 3.98
CA SER A 61 8.38 -17.89 4.56
C SER A 61 7.19 -17.02 4.94
N PHE A 62 6.05 -17.16 4.28
CA PHE A 62 4.97 -16.19 4.44
C PHE A 62 4.10 -16.36 5.70
N TYR A 63 4.51 -17.19 6.65
CA TYR A 63 3.83 -17.30 7.94
C TYR A 63 4.60 -16.54 9.01
N VAL A 64 4.47 -15.21 8.97
CA VAL A 64 5.20 -14.24 9.82
C VAL A 64 5.03 -14.51 11.32
N LYS A 65 3.97 -15.22 11.73
CA LYS A 65 3.72 -15.58 13.14
C LYS A 65 4.60 -16.71 13.67
N ASP A 66 5.26 -17.48 12.80
CA ASP A 66 6.22 -18.50 13.23
C ASP A 66 7.62 -17.90 13.30
N THR A 67 8.09 -17.67 14.53
CA THR A 67 9.43 -17.14 14.80
C THR A 67 10.41 -18.22 15.24
N VAL A 68 10.00 -19.48 15.38
CA VAL A 68 10.82 -20.52 16.01
C VAL A 68 10.98 -21.73 15.11
N GLN A 69 9.86 -22.28 14.64
CA GLN A 69 9.88 -23.48 13.82
C GLN A 69 10.43 -23.18 12.42
N VAL A 70 10.25 -21.96 11.92
CA VAL A 70 10.85 -21.49 10.67
C VAL A 70 12.37 -21.64 10.67
N ASP A 71 13.06 -21.23 11.73
CA ASP A 71 14.53 -21.31 11.84
C ASP A 71 14.99 -22.73 12.24
N GLN A 72 14.23 -23.42 13.10
CA GLN A 72 14.51 -24.83 13.44
C GLN A 72 14.49 -25.72 12.19
N ASN A 73 13.58 -25.47 11.25
CA ASN A 73 13.51 -26.21 9.99
C ASN A 73 14.74 -25.98 9.10
N VAL A 74 15.36 -24.79 9.15
CA VAL A 74 16.63 -24.53 8.45
C VAL A 74 17.78 -25.28 9.14
N SER A 75 17.83 -25.21 10.46
CA SER A 75 18.96 -25.74 11.25
C SER A 75 18.95 -27.26 11.43
N ARG A 76 17.79 -27.95 11.28
CA ARG A 76 17.65 -29.39 11.59
C ARG A 76 18.60 -30.30 10.81
N HIS A 77 18.99 -29.92 9.60
CA HIS A 77 19.90 -30.70 8.74
C HIS A 77 21.33 -30.12 8.70
N LEU A 78 21.58 -28.99 9.36
CA LEU A 78 22.85 -28.28 9.26
C LEU A 78 24.02 -29.13 9.78
N GLY A 79 23.84 -29.82 10.91
CA GLY A 79 24.89 -30.68 11.49
C GLY A 79 25.31 -31.81 10.55
N ASP A 80 24.34 -32.48 9.92
CA ASP A 80 24.59 -33.56 8.95
C ASP A 80 25.30 -33.03 7.71
N GLU A 81 24.87 -31.89 7.16
CA GLU A 81 25.51 -31.29 5.98
C GLU A 81 26.93 -30.78 6.26
N LEU A 82 27.20 -30.25 7.45
CA LEU A 82 28.56 -29.84 7.87
C LEU A 82 29.52 -31.03 8.03
N SER A 83 29.00 -32.23 8.27
CA SER A 83 29.82 -33.46 8.35
C SER A 83 30.18 -34.06 6.98
N ARG A 84 29.58 -33.55 5.90
CA ARG A 84 29.77 -34.04 4.52
C ARG A 84 30.79 -33.21 3.76
N ASP A 85 31.48 -33.85 2.83
CA ASP A 85 32.47 -33.25 1.93
C ASP A 85 32.03 -33.26 0.44
N ASP A 86 30.74 -33.54 0.18
CA ASP A 86 30.22 -33.80 -1.16
C ASP A 86 29.49 -32.62 -1.84
N TRP A 87 29.62 -31.41 -1.28
CA TRP A 87 29.04 -30.16 -1.77
C TRP A 87 30.09 -29.04 -1.90
N ASN A 88 29.82 -28.06 -2.75
CA ASN A 88 30.70 -26.91 -3.03
C ASN A 88 30.11 -25.58 -2.53
N LEU A 89 28.79 -25.49 -2.41
CA LEU A 89 28.08 -24.33 -1.87
C LEU A 89 26.90 -24.79 -1.00
N LEU A 90 26.85 -24.28 0.23
CA LEU A 90 25.74 -24.44 1.16
C LEU A 90 25.09 -23.07 1.40
N ILE A 91 23.79 -22.97 1.14
CA ILE A 91 22.99 -21.76 1.35
C ILE A 91 22.03 -22.02 2.51
N LEU A 92 22.08 -21.16 3.52
CA LEU A 92 21.16 -21.13 4.66
C LEU A 92 20.38 -19.83 4.62
N HIS A 93 19.05 -19.90 4.59
CA HIS A 93 18.19 -18.72 4.53
C HIS A 93 17.21 -18.70 5.70
N TYR A 94 17.56 -17.92 6.73
CA TYR A 94 16.78 -17.75 7.96
C TYR A 94 15.75 -16.62 7.82
N LEU A 95 14.63 -16.75 8.53
CA LEU A 95 13.49 -15.83 8.43
C LEU A 95 13.04 -15.29 9.80
N GLY A 96 13.44 -15.96 10.89
CA GLY A 96 12.90 -15.63 12.21
C GLY A 96 13.24 -14.22 12.70
N LEU A 97 14.36 -13.63 12.30
CA LEU A 97 14.69 -12.23 12.62
C LEU A 97 13.72 -11.24 11.96
N ASP A 98 13.43 -11.45 10.68
CA ASP A 98 12.48 -10.64 9.92
C ASP A 98 11.07 -10.77 10.53
N HIS A 99 10.64 -11.99 10.81
CA HIS A 99 9.35 -12.28 11.45
C HIS A 99 9.23 -11.60 12.83
N VAL A 100 10.26 -11.70 13.68
CA VAL A 100 10.29 -11.01 14.97
C VAL A 100 10.21 -9.50 14.81
N GLY A 101 10.90 -8.96 13.79
CA GLY A 101 10.81 -7.56 13.38
C GLY A 101 9.38 -7.17 13.06
N HIS A 102 8.72 -7.85 12.13
CA HIS A 102 7.33 -7.59 11.76
C HIS A 102 6.32 -7.72 12.90
N ILE A 103 6.56 -8.61 13.86
CA ILE A 103 5.63 -8.84 14.97
C ILE A 103 5.74 -7.74 16.04
N GLY A 104 6.96 -7.34 16.41
CA GLY A 104 7.19 -6.52 17.60
C GLY A 104 8.15 -5.35 17.41
N GLY A 105 8.52 -5.05 16.18
CA GLY A 105 9.52 -4.05 15.84
C GLY A 105 10.94 -4.43 16.28
N ARG A 106 11.88 -3.51 16.04
CA ARG A 106 13.30 -3.71 16.38
C ARG A 106 13.54 -3.92 17.88
N SER A 107 12.67 -3.35 18.72
CA SER A 107 12.77 -3.38 20.18
C SER A 107 11.91 -4.48 20.80
N SER A 108 11.45 -5.43 19.98
CA SER A 108 10.72 -6.62 20.44
C SER A 108 11.51 -7.37 21.51
N VAL A 109 10.80 -7.84 22.54
CA VAL A 109 11.38 -8.68 23.61
C VAL A 109 11.95 -10.00 23.04
N LEU A 110 11.46 -10.41 21.86
CA LEU A 110 11.93 -11.61 21.15
C LEU A 110 13.19 -11.36 20.31
N MET A 111 13.58 -10.10 20.07
CA MET A 111 14.71 -9.76 19.20
C MET A 111 16.05 -10.22 19.80
N VAL A 112 16.26 -9.99 21.10
CA VAL A 112 17.51 -10.36 21.78
C VAL A 112 17.74 -11.88 21.78
N PRO A 113 16.78 -12.73 22.19
CA PRO A 113 16.92 -14.18 22.05
C PRO A 113 17.17 -14.63 20.60
N LYS A 114 16.52 -13.98 19.62
CA LYS A 114 16.64 -14.35 18.21
C LYS A 114 17.99 -13.99 17.60
N LEU A 115 18.55 -12.83 17.94
CA LEU A 115 19.93 -12.47 17.55
C LEU A 115 20.95 -13.43 18.15
N LYS A 116 20.75 -13.84 19.41
CA LYS A 116 21.61 -14.85 20.05
C LYS A 116 21.56 -16.20 19.34
N GLU A 117 20.37 -16.63 18.90
CA GLU A 117 20.23 -17.85 18.09
C GLU A 117 21.04 -17.79 16.80
N MET A 118 21.01 -16.66 16.07
CA MET A 118 21.81 -16.48 14.86
C MET A 118 23.31 -16.47 15.15
N ASP A 119 23.74 -15.82 16.23
CA ASP A 119 25.14 -15.82 16.68
C ASP A 119 25.62 -17.25 17.02
N ASP A 120 24.79 -18.04 17.71
CA ASP A 120 25.08 -19.44 18.04
C ASP A 120 25.20 -20.30 16.77
N MET A 121 24.37 -20.05 15.73
CA MET A 121 24.49 -20.73 14.43
C MET A 121 25.77 -20.36 13.69
N VAL A 122 26.13 -19.07 13.64
CA VAL A 122 27.39 -18.60 13.04
C VAL A 122 28.58 -19.25 13.74
N LYS A 123 28.55 -19.31 15.08
CA LYS A 123 29.58 -19.96 15.88
C LYS A 123 29.71 -21.45 15.57
N LEU A 124 28.60 -22.17 15.45
CA LEU A 124 28.57 -23.59 15.09
C LEU A 124 29.25 -23.85 13.73
N ILE A 125 28.90 -23.06 12.71
CA ILE A 125 29.46 -23.19 11.36
C ILE A 125 30.96 -22.87 11.38
N HIS A 126 31.35 -21.78 12.02
CA HIS A 126 32.74 -21.35 12.10
C HIS A 126 33.64 -22.37 12.83
N SER A 127 33.17 -22.91 13.96
CA SER A 127 33.89 -23.95 14.70
C SER A 127 34.06 -25.23 13.88
N SER A 128 33.02 -25.69 13.19
CA SER A 128 33.07 -26.88 12.32
C SER A 128 34.05 -26.70 11.16
N THR A 129 34.09 -25.49 10.60
CA THR A 129 35.00 -25.13 9.51
C THR A 129 36.47 -25.13 9.97
N THR A 130 36.73 -24.59 11.16
CA THR A 130 38.09 -24.51 11.73
C THR A 130 38.66 -25.91 12.02
N LEU A 131 37.82 -26.83 12.51
CA LEU A 131 38.21 -28.22 12.77
C LEU A 131 38.57 -28.98 11.49
N SER A 132 37.94 -28.65 10.36
CA SER A 132 38.13 -29.33 9.08
C SER A 132 39.35 -28.83 8.29
N GLN A 133 39.88 -27.65 8.60
CA GLN A 133 41.08 -27.10 7.94
C GLN A 133 42.37 -27.88 8.20
N GLY A 134 42.39 -28.81 9.16
CA GLY A 134 43.54 -29.69 9.43
C GLY A 134 43.76 -30.82 8.41
N ASN A 135 42.84 -31.04 7.46
CA ASN A 135 42.78 -32.23 6.60
C ASN A 135 43.02 -31.99 5.09
N ASP A 136 43.79 -30.98 4.69
CA ASP A 136 44.09 -30.66 3.26
C ASP A 136 42.87 -30.37 2.36
N GLN A 137 41.66 -30.21 2.91
CA GLN A 137 40.38 -30.09 2.18
C GLN A 137 40.06 -28.69 1.58
N GLY A 138 41.04 -27.81 1.43
CA GLY A 138 40.83 -26.46 0.85
C GLY A 138 40.26 -25.43 1.83
N ARG A 139 40.24 -24.15 1.42
CA ARG A 139 39.73 -23.03 2.25
C ARG A 139 38.23 -22.83 2.01
N MET A 140 37.45 -22.78 3.09
CA MET A 140 36.04 -22.40 3.07
C MET A 140 35.87 -20.90 3.33
N LEU A 141 34.97 -20.27 2.57
CA LEU A 141 34.52 -18.89 2.77
C LEU A 141 33.13 -18.91 3.42
N LEU A 142 33.00 -18.34 4.61
CA LEU A 142 31.71 -18.11 5.25
C LEU A 142 31.28 -16.66 4.99
N MET A 143 30.13 -16.50 4.33
CA MET A 143 29.54 -15.20 4.02
C MET A 143 28.21 -15.06 4.75
N ILE A 144 28.05 -14.01 5.54
CA ILE A 144 26.83 -13.69 6.28
C ILE A 144 26.33 -12.35 5.74
N VAL A 145 25.13 -12.34 5.18
CA VAL A 145 24.54 -11.18 4.53
C VAL A 145 23.09 -11.02 4.94
N SER A 146 22.63 -9.78 5.01
CA SER A 146 21.21 -9.41 5.09
C SER A 146 20.78 -8.80 3.76
N ASP A 147 19.56 -9.04 3.35
CA ASP A 147 18.95 -8.45 2.16
C ASP A 147 18.36 -7.07 2.43
N HIS A 148 17.86 -6.80 3.64
CA HIS A 148 17.43 -5.47 4.09
C HIS A 148 17.66 -5.26 5.59
N GLY A 149 17.43 -4.03 6.04
CA GLY A 149 17.21 -3.67 7.44
C GLY A 149 15.71 -3.50 7.74
N MET A 150 15.36 -2.84 8.84
CA MET A 150 13.97 -2.73 9.31
C MET A 150 13.74 -1.43 10.08
N THR A 151 12.57 -0.81 9.89
CA THR A 151 12.14 0.36 10.69
C THR A 151 11.86 0.00 12.15
N GLU A 152 11.74 1.00 13.02
CA GLU A 152 11.46 0.77 14.45
C GLU A 152 10.18 -0.05 14.69
N ASN A 153 9.16 0.20 13.85
CA ASN A 153 7.85 -0.45 13.92
C ASN A 153 7.80 -1.84 13.26
N GLY A 154 8.92 -2.33 12.72
CA GLY A 154 8.95 -3.66 12.12
C GLY A 154 8.49 -3.71 10.67
N ASN A 155 8.59 -2.61 9.94
CA ASN A 155 8.28 -2.59 8.50
C ASN A 155 9.54 -2.31 7.67
N HIS A 156 9.55 -2.75 6.42
CA HIS A 156 10.62 -2.51 5.44
C HIS A 156 10.02 -2.31 4.03
N GLY A 157 10.87 -2.07 3.03
CA GLY A 157 10.48 -1.86 1.63
C GLY A 157 10.44 -0.39 1.20
N GLY A 158 10.75 0.53 2.11
CA GLY A 158 11.10 1.91 1.81
C GLY A 158 12.58 2.10 1.49
N SER A 159 13.05 3.34 1.62
CA SER A 159 14.43 3.73 1.33
C SER A 159 15.09 4.43 2.51
N SER A 160 14.61 4.20 3.74
CA SER A 160 15.22 4.80 4.92
C SER A 160 16.62 4.21 5.14
N TYR A 161 17.45 4.91 5.90
CA TYR A 161 18.78 4.40 6.25
C TYR A 161 18.66 3.06 6.99
N GLU A 162 17.74 2.96 7.95
CA GLU A 162 17.49 1.75 8.73
C GLU A 162 16.99 0.56 7.91
N GLU A 163 16.30 0.81 6.78
CA GLU A 163 15.82 -0.22 5.86
C GLU A 163 16.89 -0.66 4.86
N THR A 164 17.83 0.23 4.50
CA THR A 164 18.84 -0.02 3.46
C THR A 164 20.22 -0.40 4.03
N ASP A 165 20.48 -0.08 5.29
CA ASP A 165 21.68 -0.48 6.03
C ASP A 165 21.59 -1.97 6.40
N SER A 166 22.15 -2.82 5.53
CA SER A 166 22.13 -4.27 5.66
C SER A 166 23.51 -4.83 6.00
N LEU A 167 23.55 -5.89 6.81
CA LEU A 167 24.81 -6.57 7.20
C LEU A 167 25.48 -7.27 6.02
N ALA A 168 26.80 -7.17 5.90
CA ALA A 168 27.64 -8.04 5.08
C ALA A 168 28.96 -8.35 5.80
N LEU A 169 29.22 -9.64 6.06
CA LEU A 169 30.39 -10.13 6.77
C LEU A 169 31.01 -11.32 6.04
N PHE A 170 32.32 -11.26 5.80
CA PHE A 170 33.08 -12.33 5.14
C PHE A 170 34.15 -12.88 6.09
N ILE A 171 34.15 -14.20 6.29
CA ILE A 171 35.07 -14.91 7.18
C ILE A 171 35.86 -15.95 6.36
N GLY A 172 37.18 -15.97 6.52
CA GLY A 172 38.09 -16.91 5.83
C GLY A 172 38.89 -16.31 4.66
N LEU A 173 38.66 -15.03 4.31
CA LEU A 173 39.43 -14.32 3.27
C LEU A 173 40.80 -13.81 3.78
N ARG A 174 40.93 -13.54 5.08
CA ARG A 174 42.10 -12.91 5.72
C ARG A 174 42.47 -13.57 7.04
N ASN A 175 43.71 -13.33 7.47
CA ASN A 175 44.24 -13.73 8.78
C ASN A 175 44.10 -12.63 9.86
N HIS A 176 43.62 -11.43 9.51
CA HIS A 176 43.48 -10.28 10.42
C HIS A 176 42.09 -9.64 10.32
N VAL A 177 41.55 -9.19 11.46
CA VAL A 177 40.30 -8.43 11.57
C VAL A 177 40.55 -6.99 11.11
N LEU A 178 39.71 -6.48 10.21
CA LEU A 178 39.67 -5.06 9.85
C LEU A 178 38.55 -4.40 10.64
N ASP A 179 38.90 -3.45 11.52
CA ASP A 179 37.93 -2.65 12.28
C ASP A 179 37.23 -1.57 11.43
N TYR A 180 37.56 -1.45 10.14
CA TYR A 180 36.99 -0.43 9.25
C TYR A 180 35.97 -1.06 8.29
N ALA A 181 34.69 -0.73 8.47
CA ALA A 181 33.62 -1.09 7.55
C ALA A 181 33.64 -0.12 6.35
N SER A 182 33.88 -0.63 5.14
CA SER A 182 33.62 0.12 3.91
C SER A 182 32.17 -0.10 3.48
N VAL A 183 31.51 0.97 3.05
CA VAL A 183 30.15 0.89 2.51
C VAL A 183 30.23 0.30 1.10
N ILE A 184 29.60 -0.85 0.89
CA ILE A 184 29.51 -1.54 -0.40
C ILE A 184 28.06 -1.62 -0.87
N GLN A 185 27.83 -1.88 -2.15
CA GLN A 185 26.49 -2.12 -2.69
C GLN A 185 26.21 -3.62 -2.80
N GLN A 186 24.97 -4.07 -2.60
CA GLN A 186 24.62 -5.50 -2.73
C GLN A 186 24.85 -6.07 -4.15
N ILE A 187 24.89 -5.21 -5.17
CA ILE A 187 25.22 -5.60 -6.55
C ILE A 187 26.69 -6.01 -6.72
N ASP A 188 27.56 -5.57 -5.81
CA ASP A 188 29.01 -5.81 -5.80
C ASP A 188 29.37 -7.23 -5.34
N ILE A 189 28.43 -7.94 -4.69
CA ILE A 189 28.62 -9.32 -4.21
C ILE A 189 28.79 -10.30 -5.38
N ALA A 190 27.94 -10.23 -6.40
CA ALA A 190 27.99 -11.14 -7.54
C ALA A 190 29.31 -11.12 -8.34
N PRO A 191 29.87 -9.96 -8.77
CA PRO A 191 31.13 -9.95 -9.51
C PRO A 191 32.31 -10.34 -8.62
N THR A 192 32.26 -9.99 -7.32
CA THR A 192 33.28 -10.37 -6.33
C THR A 192 33.35 -11.89 -6.18
N LEU A 193 32.23 -12.56 -5.92
CA LEU A 193 32.19 -14.03 -5.78
C LEU A 193 32.52 -14.73 -7.10
N ALA A 194 32.05 -14.21 -8.24
CA ALA A 194 32.36 -14.80 -9.54
C ALA A 194 33.87 -14.86 -9.78
N LEU A 195 34.57 -13.76 -9.53
CA LEU A 195 36.03 -13.66 -9.74
C LEU A 195 36.85 -14.40 -8.67
N LEU A 196 36.39 -14.47 -7.42
CA LEU A 196 37.04 -15.26 -6.37
C LEU A 196 37.06 -16.75 -6.69
N PHE A 197 35.96 -17.27 -7.24
CA PHE A 197 35.79 -18.69 -7.56
C PHE A 197 36.07 -19.03 -9.02
N GLY A 198 36.52 -18.06 -9.83
CA GLY A 198 36.95 -18.28 -11.20
C GLY A 198 35.82 -18.63 -12.18
N VAL A 199 34.60 -18.16 -11.92
CA VAL A 199 33.46 -18.29 -12.85
C VAL A 199 33.17 -16.99 -13.59
N PRO A 200 32.50 -17.03 -14.76
CA PRO A 200 32.11 -15.82 -15.47
C PRO A 200 31.21 -14.92 -14.61
N ILE A 201 31.44 -13.60 -14.68
CA ILE A 201 30.56 -12.61 -14.06
C ILE A 201 29.18 -12.69 -14.74
N PRO A 202 28.06 -12.68 -13.99
CA PRO A 202 26.73 -12.73 -14.60
C PRO A 202 26.52 -11.65 -15.67
N LYS A 203 25.88 -12.03 -16.77
CA LYS A 203 25.80 -11.19 -17.98
C LYS A 203 25.28 -9.76 -17.77
N ASN A 204 24.29 -9.57 -16.89
CA ASN A 204 23.64 -8.26 -16.64
C ASN A 204 24.21 -7.55 -15.40
N ASN A 205 25.36 -7.99 -14.89
CA ASN A 205 25.97 -7.45 -13.68
C ASN A 205 26.52 -6.05 -13.88
N VAL A 206 26.13 -5.12 -13.02
CA VAL A 206 26.61 -3.73 -12.98
C VAL A 206 27.44 -3.40 -11.74
N GLY A 207 27.77 -4.40 -10.93
CA GLY A 207 28.51 -4.24 -9.68
C GLY A 207 30.01 -4.00 -9.87
N VAL A 208 30.62 -3.43 -8.85
CA VAL A 208 32.06 -3.16 -8.75
C VAL A 208 32.69 -4.19 -7.80
N LEU A 209 33.92 -4.61 -8.09
CA LEU A 209 34.67 -5.52 -7.22
C LEU A 209 34.83 -4.96 -5.79
N ILE A 210 34.58 -5.77 -4.77
CA ILE A 210 34.88 -5.41 -3.38
C ILE A 210 36.39 -5.52 -3.16
N LYS A 211 37.06 -4.37 -3.02
CA LYS A 211 38.53 -4.29 -2.90
C LYS A 211 39.08 -5.20 -1.82
N GLU A 212 38.43 -5.19 -0.67
CA GLU A 212 38.88 -5.86 0.54
C GLU A 212 38.84 -7.39 0.43
N ALA A 213 38.04 -7.94 -0.50
CA ALA A 213 37.96 -9.38 -0.71
C ALA A 213 39.18 -9.95 -1.45
N PHE A 214 39.97 -9.10 -2.13
CA PHE A 214 41.07 -9.52 -3.01
C PHE A 214 42.47 -9.21 -2.45
N ASP A 215 42.58 -8.65 -1.23
CA ASP A 215 43.86 -8.28 -0.62
C ASP A 215 44.83 -9.46 -0.40
N SER A 216 44.33 -10.70 -0.32
CA SER A 216 45.16 -11.90 -0.18
C SER A 216 45.72 -12.42 -1.52
N LEU A 217 45.25 -11.89 -2.65
CA LEU A 217 45.73 -12.28 -3.97
C LEU A 217 47.01 -11.55 -4.35
N LYS A 218 47.79 -12.15 -5.26
CA LYS A 218 48.94 -11.47 -5.87
C LYS A 218 48.47 -10.27 -6.70
N GLU A 219 49.30 -9.23 -6.77
CA GLU A 219 48.99 -7.99 -7.51
C GLU A 219 48.53 -8.27 -8.96
N GLU A 220 49.13 -9.24 -9.63
CA GLU A 220 48.72 -9.67 -10.97
C GLU A 220 47.29 -10.21 -11.03
N GLN A 221 46.93 -11.07 -10.08
CA GLN A 221 45.61 -11.68 -10.03
C GLN A 221 44.54 -10.62 -9.72
N HIS A 222 44.86 -9.68 -8.83
CA HIS A 222 43.96 -8.57 -8.52
C HIS A 222 43.77 -7.63 -9.72
N LEU A 223 44.84 -7.21 -10.40
CA LEU A 223 44.72 -6.38 -11.61
C LEU A 223 43.97 -7.11 -12.73
N ARG A 224 44.16 -8.43 -12.86
CA ARG A 224 43.39 -9.24 -13.83
C ARG A 224 41.91 -9.32 -13.47
N ALA A 225 41.57 -9.43 -12.18
CA ALA A 225 40.18 -9.39 -11.72
C ALA A 225 39.52 -8.03 -12.05
N LEU A 226 40.23 -6.92 -11.83
CA LEU A 226 39.77 -5.57 -12.18
C LEU A 226 39.58 -5.39 -13.69
N GLU A 227 40.50 -5.92 -14.50
CA GLU A 227 40.38 -5.92 -15.96
C GLU A 227 39.12 -6.68 -16.42
N LEU A 228 38.84 -7.85 -15.84
CA LEU A 228 37.65 -8.65 -16.18
C LEU A 228 36.34 -7.98 -15.77
N ASN A 229 36.27 -7.39 -14.57
CA ASN A 229 35.10 -6.61 -14.15
C ASN A 229 34.90 -5.38 -15.04
N SER A 230 35.99 -4.73 -15.45
CA SER A 230 35.94 -3.58 -16.36
C SER A 230 35.45 -3.97 -17.74
N TRP A 231 35.86 -5.13 -18.24
CA TRP A 231 35.39 -5.67 -19.52
C TRP A 231 33.89 -6.00 -19.49
N GLN A 232 33.38 -6.53 -18.37
CA GLN A 232 31.95 -6.76 -18.16
C GLN A 232 31.14 -5.46 -18.24
N LEU A 233 31.54 -4.40 -17.51
CA LEU A 233 30.82 -3.12 -17.57
C LEU A 233 30.94 -2.45 -18.94
N LEU A 234 32.11 -2.55 -19.59
CA LEU A 234 32.29 -2.05 -20.95
C LEU A 234 31.36 -2.75 -21.96
N GLY A 235 31.19 -4.07 -21.85
CA GLY A 235 30.26 -4.82 -22.69
C GLY A 235 28.82 -4.36 -22.53
N LEU A 236 28.40 -4.05 -21.30
CA LEU A 236 27.09 -3.47 -21.03
C LEU A 236 26.93 -2.05 -21.60
N LEU A 237 27.97 -1.21 -21.46
CA LEU A 237 27.99 0.13 -22.07
C LEU A 237 27.83 0.05 -23.59
N GLN A 238 28.58 -0.84 -24.26
CA GLN A 238 28.51 -1.03 -25.71
C GLN A 238 27.15 -1.57 -26.17
N ALA A 239 26.49 -2.42 -25.37
CA ALA A 239 25.16 -2.93 -25.69
C ALA A 239 24.07 -1.83 -25.60
N GLN A 240 24.22 -0.90 -24.65
CA GLN A 240 23.30 0.23 -24.45
C GLN A 240 23.56 1.40 -25.42
N LEU A 241 24.82 1.59 -25.82
CA LEU A 241 25.28 2.65 -26.70
C LEU A 241 25.74 2.02 -28.02
N SER A 242 24.78 1.76 -28.90
CA SER A 242 25.05 1.21 -30.24
C SER A 242 26.05 2.10 -30.98
N GLY A 243 27.31 1.66 -31.07
CA GLY A 243 28.38 2.34 -31.81
C GLY A 243 29.53 2.94 -30.99
N LEU A 244 29.63 2.72 -29.67
CA LEU A 244 30.72 3.27 -28.84
C LEU A 244 32.11 2.74 -29.30
N PRO A 245 32.99 3.55 -29.92
CA PRO A 245 34.24 3.07 -30.48
C PRO A 245 35.39 3.32 -29.51
N CYS A 246 35.32 2.82 -28.26
CA CYS A 246 36.45 2.98 -27.34
C CYS A 246 37.76 2.38 -27.91
N ARG A 247 37.66 1.49 -28.91
CA ARG A 247 38.80 0.84 -29.57
C ARG A 247 39.67 1.80 -30.42
N ASN A 248 39.14 2.94 -30.87
CA ASN A 248 39.82 3.89 -31.77
C ASN A 248 39.70 5.36 -31.31
N PHE A 249 39.37 5.63 -30.04
CA PHE A 249 39.21 7.00 -29.56
C PHE A 249 40.59 7.62 -29.27
N PRO A 250 40.98 8.74 -29.92
CA PRO A 250 42.23 9.41 -29.61
C PRO A 250 42.07 10.12 -28.26
N CYS A 251 42.54 9.46 -27.20
CA CYS A 251 42.76 10.12 -25.91
C CYS A 251 44.10 10.86 -26.02
N ASP A 252 44.15 11.94 -26.80
CA ASP A 252 45.34 12.77 -26.97
C ASP A 252 45.62 13.56 -25.67
N ALA A 253 46.20 12.89 -24.66
CA ALA A 253 46.64 13.54 -23.42
C ALA A 253 47.68 12.74 -22.60
N PHE A 254 48.44 11.80 -23.17
CA PHE A 254 49.39 10.98 -22.37
C PHE A 254 50.86 11.08 -22.77
N SER A 255 51.27 12.14 -23.45
CA SER A 255 52.68 12.47 -23.67
C SER A 255 52.95 13.92 -23.34
N ASP A 256 53.16 14.23 -22.06
CA ASP A 256 54.41 14.84 -21.62
C ASP A 256 54.42 15.15 -20.12
N HIS A 257 55.54 14.82 -19.50
CA HIS A 257 55.89 15.26 -18.16
C HIS A 257 56.02 16.78 -18.13
N GLN A 258 54.97 17.52 -17.73
CA GLN A 258 55.08 18.78 -16.95
C GLN A 258 53.71 19.41 -16.65
N ILE A 259 53.49 19.65 -15.34
CA ILE A 259 52.80 20.81 -14.74
C ILE A 259 51.31 21.02 -15.06
N ALA A 260 50.51 20.87 -14.00
CA ALA A 260 49.28 21.61 -13.68
C ALA A 260 48.49 22.24 -14.87
N GLY A 261 47.57 21.46 -15.41
CA GLY A 261 46.52 21.95 -16.32
C GLY A 261 45.53 20.83 -16.60
N THR A 262 44.30 20.99 -16.13
CA THR A 262 43.16 20.10 -16.37
C THR A 262 42.93 19.91 -17.87
N SER A 263 43.29 18.75 -18.42
CA SER A 263 42.88 18.34 -19.77
C SER A 263 41.41 17.93 -19.73
N GLU A 264 40.58 18.90 -20.06
CA GLU A 264 39.12 18.83 -20.07
C GLU A 264 38.60 17.86 -21.15
N CYS A 265 38.17 16.66 -20.74
CA CYS A 265 37.26 15.80 -21.51
C CYS A 265 35.86 16.44 -21.55
N TYR A 266 35.71 17.59 -22.20
CA TYR A 266 34.39 18.13 -22.54
C TYR A 266 33.99 17.62 -23.91
N HIS A 267 33.20 16.55 -23.94
CA HIS A 267 32.04 16.40 -24.82
C HIS A 267 31.43 15.03 -24.50
N ARG A 268 30.19 15.00 -23.98
CA ARG A 268 29.38 13.81 -23.57
C ARG A 268 29.98 12.90 -22.48
N THR A 269 29.13 12.54 -21.51
CA THR A 269 29.45 11.61 -20.41
C THR A 269 29.91 10.23 -20.91
N GLU A 270 29.51 9.87 -22.13
CA GLU A 270 29.84 8.62 -22.82
C GLU A 270 31.33 8.58 -23.23
N ASP A 271 31.88 9.69 -23.75
CA ASP A 271 33.28 9.77 -24.17
C ASP A 271 34.21 9.74 -22.95
N MET A 272 33.80 10.37 -21.84
CA MET A 272 34.50 10.29 -20.56
C MET A 272 34.68 8.83 -20.08
N LEU A 273 33.66 7.99 -20.23
CA LEU A 273 33.74 6.58 -19.82
C LEU A 273 34.73 5.79 -20.68
N CYS A 274 34.79 6.03 -22.00
CA CYS A 274 35.82 5.46 -22.85
C CYS A 274 37.22 5.93 -22.44
N CYS A 275 37.41 7.23 -22.17
CA CYS A 275 38.70 7.77 -21.75
C CYS A 275 39.20 7.13 -20.46
N LEU A 276 38.33 6.97 -19.45
CA LEU A 276 38.68 6.33 -18.18
C LEU A 276 39.07 4.86 -18.36
N TYR A 277 38.37 4.13 -19.23
CA TYR A 277 38.74 2.74 -19.55
C TYR A 277 40.10 2.66 -20.25
N MET A 278 40.32 3.52 -21.25
CA MET A 278 41.56 3.55 -22.02
C MET A 278 42.77 3.95 -21.17
N GLU A 279 42.61 4.92 -20.27
CA GLU A 279 43.61 5.29 -19.27
C GLU A 279 43.99 4.09 -18.39
N ALA A 280 42.99 3.39 -17.84
CA ALA A 280 43.23 2.21 -17.00
C ALA A 280 43.92 1.06 -17.77
N ALA A 281 43.50 0.81 -19.02
CA ALA A 281 44.09 -0.20 -19.88
C ALA A 281 45.55 0.16 -20.28
N ALA A 282 45.83 1.43 -20.58
CA ALA A 282 47.18 1.91 -20.89
C ALA A 282 48.11 1.74 -19.68
N LEU A 283 47.68 2.15 -18.48
CA LEU A 283 48.44 1.95 -17.24
C LEU A 283 48.70 0.47 -16.96
N TYR A 284 47.71 -0.40 -17.18
CA TYR A 284 47.88 -1.85 -17.02
C TYR A 284 48.90 -2.42 -18.01
N SER A 285 48.86 -2.01 -19.28
CA SER A 285 49.83 -2.45 -20.29
C SER A 285 51.25 -1.98 -19.95
N SER A 286 51.39 -0.75 -19.43
CA SER A 286 52.65 -0.20 -18.94
C SER A 286 53.18 -0.99 -17.75
N TRP A 287 52.36 -1.22 -16.72
CA TRP A 287 52.70 -2.06 -15.57
C TRP A 287 53.12 -3.48 -15.98
N LYS A 288 52.39 -4.10 -16.91
CA LYS A 288 52.70 -5.45 -17.42
C LYS A 288 54.03 -5.50 -18.19
N SER A 289 54.39 -4.42 -18.89
CA SER A 289 55.64 -4.31 -19.66
C SER A 289 56.88 -4.11 -18.79
N LYS A 290 56.76 -3.39 -17.67
CA LYS A 290 57.83 -3.15 -16.66
C LYS A 290 58.10 -4.36 -15.76
N ARG A 291 57.35 -5.44 -15.94
CA ARG A 291 57.44 -6.65 -15.14
C ARG A 291 58.73 -7.41 -15.45
N GLY A 292 59.61 -7.53 -14.46
CA GLY A 292 60.89 -8.25 -14.56
C GLY A 292 62.12 -7.36 -14.40
N THR A 293 61.96 -6.04 -14.44
CA THR A 293 62.98 -5.07 -14.02
C THR A 293 62.70 -4.61 -12.59
N GLU A 294 63.74 -4.30 -11.79
CA GLU A 294 63.64 -3.79 -10.40
C GLU A 294 62.83 -2.47 -10.27
N SER A 295 62.28 -1.95 -11.35
CA SER A 295 61.51 -0.71 -11.48
C SER A 295 59.98 -0.86 -11.35
N ALA A 296 59.43 -2.07 -11.22
CA ALA A 296 58.00 -2.26 -10.96
C ALA A 296 57.67 -1.84 -9.50
N SER A 297 57.39 -0.55 -9.30
CA SER A 297 57.11 0.01 -7.98
C SER A 297 55.69 -0.28 -7.52
N ASN A 298 55.46 -0.44 -6.21
CA ASN A 298 54.10 -0.48 -5.60
C ASN A 298 53.23 0.74 -5.99
N LYS A 299 53.87 1.84 -6.40
CA LYS A 299 53.19 3.05 -6.90
C LYS A 299 52.57 2.83 -8.30
N ASP A 300 53.19 2.02 -9.14
CA ASP A 300 52.67 1.70 -10.49
C ASP A 300 51.46 0.75 -10.38
N TYR A 301 51.49 -0.21 -9.44
CA TYR A 301 50.34 -1.07 -9.14
C TYR A 301 49.17 -0.27 -8.56
N SER A 302 49.40 0.52 -7.51
CA SER A 302 48.34 1.28 -6.83
C SER A 302 47.67 2.32 -7.73
N SER A 303 48.42 2.98 -8.61
CA SER A 303 47.88 3.89 -9.62
C SER A 303 47.03 3.16 -10.67
N THR A 304 47.49 2.01 -11.15
CA THR A 304 46.73 1.17 -12.10
C THR A 304 45.41 0.67 -11.49
N ALA A 305 45.46 0.14 -10.26
CA ALA A 305 44.26 -0.31 -9.56
C ALA A 305 43.27 0.86 -9.34
N ALA A 306 43.78 2.03 -8.93
CA ALA A 306 42.94 3.22 -8.74
C ALA A 306 42.24 3.67 -10.04
N ALA A 307 42.94 3.60 -11.19
CA ALA A 307 42.35 3.92 -12.49
C ALA A 307 41.20 2.97 -12.86
N TYR A 308 41.36 1.67 -12.64
CA TYR A 308 40.27 0.70 -12.86
C TYR A 308 39.08 0.95 -11.94
N TYR A 309 39.29 1.17 -10.63
CA TYR A 309 38.19 1.48 -9.71
C TYR A 309 37.45 2.77 -10.11
N LYS A 310 38.18 3.78 -10.59
CA LYS A 310 37.58 5.03 -11.11
C LYS A 310 36.67 4.75 -12.30
N PHE A 311 37.14 3.97 -13.29
CA PHE A 311 36.29 3.56 -14.42
C PHE A 311 35.08 2.74 -13.96
N LEU A 312 35.29 1.70 -13.15
CA LEU A 312 34.24 0.80 -12.67
C LEU A 312 33.12 1.56 -11.96
N LYS A 313 33.49 2.45 -11.04
CA LYS A 313 32.53 3.27 -10.29
C LYS A 313 31.74 4.19 -11.22
N SER A 314 32.41 4.90 -12.14
CA SER A 314 31.74 5.79 -13.09
C SER A 314 30.82 5.02 -14.07
N ALA A 315 31.26 3.86 -14.55
CA ALA A 315 30.48 3.03 -15.47
C ALA A 315 29.25 2.41 -14.78
N SER A 316 29.44 1.88 -13.56
CA SER A 316 28.36 1.33 -12.74
C SER A 316 27.30 2.40 -12.43
N GLU A 317 27.72 3.59 -11.98
CA GLU A 317 26.81 4.71 -11.72
C GLU A 317 26.03 5.14 -12.98
N TRP A 318 26.69 5.17 -14.15
CA TRP A 318 26.04 5.52 -15.41
C TRP A 318 25.03 4.46 -15.87
N LEU A 319 25.43 3.19 -15.88
CA LEU A 319 24.56 2.05 -16.23
C LEU A 319 23.35 1.98 -15.31
N SER A 320 23.55 2.26 -14.03
CA SER A 320 22.49 2.28 -13.03
C SER A 320 21.44 3.36 -13.29
N ARG A 321 21.85 4.49 -13.85
CA ARG A 321 20.90 5.54 -14.27
C ARG A 321 20.20 5.17 -15.59
N ARG A 322 20.91 4.57 -16.55
CA ARG A 322 20.41 4.30 -17.91
C ARG A 322 19.38 3.17 -17.98
N SER A 323 19.46 2.17 -17.10
CA SER A 323 18.49 1.07 -17.00
C SER A 323 17.03 1.51 -16.78
N THR A 324 16.80 2.81 -16.53
CA THR A 324 15.48 3.41 -16.33
C THR A 324 14.82 3.99 -17.60
N ASP A 325 15.49 3.99 -18.77
CA ASP A 325 14.97 4.64 -19.99
C ASP A 325 13.92 3.79 -20.73
N LYS A 326 12.83 4.41 -21.21
CA LYS A 326 11.55 3.72 -21.52
C LYS A 326 10.92 4.12 -22.87
N PRO A 327 10.01 3.28 -23.43
CA PRO A 327 9.34 3.56 -24.72
C PRO A 327 8.32 4.70 -24.61
N VAL A 328 8.77 5.93 -24.89
CA VAL A 328 8.00 7.18 -24.81
C VAL A 328 6.66 7.12 -25.57
N LYS A 329 6.61 6.40 -26.70
CA LYS A 329 5.38 6.26 -27.51
C LYS A 329 4.25 5.55 -26.76
N LEU A 330 4.56 4.44 -26.07
CA LEU A 330 3.55 3.67 -25.34
C LEU A 330 3.01 4.46 -24.15
N LEU A 331 3.90 5.17 -23.47
CA LEU A 331 3.58 6.06 -22.37
C LEU A 331 2.64 7.21 -22.81
N ALA A 332 2.90 7.81 -23.97
CA ALA A 332 2.07 8.88 -24.52
C ALA A 332 0.65 8.40 -24.85
N VAL A 333 0.51 7.18 -25.41
CA VAL A 333 -0.80 6.57 -25.68
C VAL A 333 -1.56 6.33 -24.37
N GLY A 334 -0.90 5.77 -23.35
CA GLY A 334 -1.51 5.57 -22.03
C GLY A 334 -2.04 6.87 -21.43
N LEU A 335 -1.21 7.91 -21.39
CA LEU A 335 -1.61 9.24 -20.93
C LEU A 335 -2.79 9.83 -21.71
N ALA A 336 -2.78 9.71 -23.04
CA ALA A 336 -3.87 10.21 -23.87
C ALA A 336 -5.20 9.52 -23.54
N THR A 337 -5.20 8.19 -23.34
CA THR A 337 -6.41 7.44 -22.97
C THR A 337 -6.95 7.86 -21.59
N MET A 338 -6.07 8.08 -20.62
CA MET A 338 -6.46 8.56 -19.28
C MET A 338 -7.07 9.95 -19.34
N PHE A 339 -6.47 10.86 -20.13
CA PHE A 339 -6.99 12.21 -20.32
C PHE A 339 -8.37 12.20 -20.97
N ILE A 340 -8.57 11.40 -22.01
CA ILE A 340 -9.88 11.24 -22.67
C ILE A 340 -10.93 10.74 -21.68
N SER A 341 -10.61 9.71 -20.89
CA SER A 341 -11.51 9.18 -19.85
C SER A 341 -11.89 10.26 -18.83
N CYS A 342 -10.91 11.04 -18.37
CA CYS A 342 -11.12 12.14 -17.42
C CYS A 342 -12.08 13.21 -17.99
N VAL A 343 -11.90 13.58 -19.26
CA VAL A 343 -12.77 14.55 -19.96
C VAL A 343 -14.19 14.01 -20.11
N ILE A 344 -14.36 12.72 -20.45
CA ILE A 344 -15.69 12.09 -20.57
C ILE A 344 -16.43 12.12 -19.23
N LEU A 345 -15.79 11.67 -18.14
CA LEU A 345 -16.40 11.65 -16.82
C LEU A 345 -16.75 13.06 -16.33
N SER A 346 -15.84 14.03 -16.53
CA SER A 346 -16.06 15.43 -16.15
C SER A 346 -17.19 16.07 -16.98
N SER A 347 -17.27 15.76 -18.28
CA SER A 347 -18.35 16.21 -19.15
C SER A 347 -19.70 15.66 -18.71
N LEU A 348 -19.76 14.37 -18.35
CA LEU A 348 -20.97 13.74 -17.83
C LEU A 348 -21.42 14.39 -16.51
N MET A 349 -20.51 14.69 -15.58
CA MET A 349 -20.84 15.43 -14.36
C MET A 349 -21.39 16.82 -14.70
N PHE A 350 -20.72 17.56 -15.58
CA PHE A 350 -21.16 18.88 -15.98
C PHE A 350 -22.54 18.87 -16.62
N CYS A 351 -22.81 17.91 -17.51
CA CYS A 351 -24.13 17.71 -18.11
C CYS A 351 -25.21 17.45 -17.06
N ARG A 352 -24.95 16.58 -16.07
CA ARG A 352 -25.90 16.27 -14.99
C ARG A 352 -26.17 17.44 -14.05
N VAL A 353 -25.10 18.14 -13.64
CA VAL A 353 -25.21 19.40 -12.90
C VAL A 353 -26.11 20.35 -13.69
N ARG A 354 -25.81 20.60 -14.97
CA ARG A 354 -26.56 21.52 -15.82
C ARG A 354 -28.04 21.14 -15.96
N GLU A 355 -28.35 19.85 -16.16
CA GLU A 355 -29.71 19.33 -16.31
C GLU A 355 -30.58 19.61 -15.07
N ILE A 356 -30.04 19.33 -13.88
CA ILE A 356 -30.75 19.56 -12.61
C ILE A 356 -30.92 21.05 -12.32
N TYR A 357 -29.92 21.90 -12.67
CA TYR A 357 -30.02 23.35 -12.50
C TYR A 357 -31.00 24.01 -13.49
N LEU A 358 -31.04 23.58 -14.75
CA LEU A 358 -31.99 24.08 -15.74
C LEU A 358 -33.43 23.71 -15.38
N GLY A 359 -33.67 22.48 -14.92
CA GLY A 359 -35.00 22.04 -14.45
C GLY A 359 -35.53 22.89 -13.29
N ARG A 360 -34.64 23.35 -12.39
CA ARG A 360 -35.00 24.23 -11.26
C ARG A 360 -35.27 25.68 -11.67
N ARG A 361 -34.66 26.15 -12.76
CA ARG A 361 -34.80 27.51 -13.30
C ARG A 361 -36.17 27.76 -13.95
N GLN A 362 -36.85 26.71 -14.40
CA GLN A 362 -38.16 26.83 -15.06
C GLN A 362 -39.33 27.06 -14.07
N GLN A 363 -39.11 26.89 -12.75
CA GLN A 363 -40.11 27.16 -11.69
C GLN A 363 -39.86 28.46 -10.90
N SER A 364 -38.64 29.03 -10.93
CA SER A 364 -38.33 30.31 -10.27
C SER A 364 -38.04 31.38 -11.31
N LEU A 365 -39.08 32.14 -11.67
CA LEU A 365 -38.99 33.30 -12.55
C LEU A 365 -38.41 34.55 -11.85
N ASN A 366 -37.87 34.44 -10.62
CA ASN A 366 -37.50 35.65 -9.87
C ASN A 366 -36.27 35.56 -8.95
N ASP A 367 -35.42 34.54 -9.01
CA ASP A 367 -34.12 34.60 -8.34
C ASP A 367 -32.96 34.77 -9.32
N SER A 368 -32.24 35.87 -9.10
CA SER A 368 -31.13 36.40 -9.86
C SER A 368 -30.09 35.35 -10.27
N MET A 369 -29.60 35.50 -11.50
CA MET A 369 -28.40 34.83 -12.02
C MET A 369 -27.18 35.01 -11.11
N ASN A 370 -26.34 33.98 -11.08
CA ASN A 370 -24.89 34.05 -10.84
C ASN A 370 -24.41 34.35 -9.41
N GLY A 371 -24.18 33.29 -8.64
CA GLY A 371 -23.15 33.28 -7.61
C GLY A 371 -22.70 31.84 -7.37
N TRP A 372 -21.45 31.50 -7.70
CA TRP A 372 -20.84 30.30 -7.15
C TRP A 372 -20.91 30.42 -5.63
N SER A 373 -21.51 29.44 -4.95
CA SER A 373 -21.53 29.43 -3.50
C SER A 373 -20.10 29.21 -2.98
N LEU A 374 -19.79 29.73 -1.78
CA LEU A 374 -18.45 29.56 -1.19
C LEU A 374 -18.02 28.08 -1.14
N ASP A 375 -18.97 27.17 -0.90
CA ASP A 375 -18.72 25.73 -0.86
C ASP A 375 -18.34 25.16 -2.25
N ASP A 376 -18.94 25.68 -3.33
CA ASP A 376 -18.62 25.29 -4.71
C ASP A 376 -17.15 25.59 -5.01
N THR A 377 -16.76 26.84 -4.74
CA THR A 377 -15.41 27.34 -4.96
C THR A 377 -14.42 26.61 -4.05
N PHE A 378 -14.81 26.28 -2.81
CA PHE A 378 -13.97 25.55 -1.88
C PHE A 378 -13.68 24.12 -2.37
N ILE A 379 -14.70 23.32 -2.71
CA ILE A 379 -14.49 21.93 -3.15
C ILE A 379 -13.69 21.87 -4.45
N LEU A 380 -13.93 22.77 -5.41
CA LEU A 380 -13.14 22.85 -6.63
C LEU A 380 -11.70 23.31 -6.36
N GLY A 381 -11.52 24.27 -5.43
CA GLY A 381 -10.21 24.72 -4.97
C GLY A 381 -9.39 23.61 -4.30
N VAL A 382 -10.04 22.70 -3.57
CA VAL A 382 -9.38 21.51 -2.97
C VAL A 382 -8.74 20.64 -4.05
N ILE A 383 -9.45 20.35 -5.15
CA ILE A 383 -8.92 19.52 -6.23
C ILE A 383 -7.68 20.20 -6.83
N LEU A 384 -7.72 21.53 -7.03
CA LEU A 384 -6.56 22.29 -7.50
C LEU A 384 -5.38 22.23 -6.52
N ILE A 385 -5.65 22.39 -5.22
CA ILE A 385 -4.62 22.28 -4.16
C ILE A 385 -3.98 20.90 -4.18
N LEU A 386 -4.77 19.82 -4.28
CA LEU A 386 -4.25 18.46 -4.35
C LEU A 386 -3.39 18.22 -5.60
N VAL A 387 -3.85 18.69 -6.77
CA VAL A 387 -3.11 18.55 -8.03
C VAL A 387 -1.79 19.32 -7.99
N THR A 388 -1.79 20.53 -7.42
CA THR A 388 -0.56 21.34 -7.31
C THR A 388 0.39 20.81 -6.24
N SER A 389 -0.13 20.32 -5.12
CA SER A 389 0.68 19.77 -4.01
C SER A 389 1.44 18.51 -4.44
N MET A 390 0.88 17.73 -5.36
CA MET A 390 1.53 16.53 -5.92
C MET A 390 2.88 16.81 -6.57
N GLY A 391 3.16 18.06 -6.99
CA GLY A 391 4.44 18.45 -7.59
C GLY A 391 5.61 18.60 -6.59
N SER A 392 5.36 18.55 -5.28
CA SER A 392 6.41 18.68 -4.26
C SER A 392 6.56 17.38 -3.47
N SER A 393 7.79 16.87 -3.34
CA SER A 393 8.06 15.65 -2.54
C SER A 393 7.63 15.83 -1.08
N SER A 394 7.90 16.99 -0.47
CA SER A 394 7.50 17.26 0.91
C SER A 394 5.99 17.28 1.10
N MET A 395 5.24 17.80 0.13
CA MET A 395 3.77 17.84 0.21
C MET A 395 3.14 16.47 -0.08
N VAL A 396 3.81 15.61 -0.83
CA VAL A 396 3.40 14.21 -1.03
C VAL A 396 3.61 13.39 0.25
N GLU A 397 4.74 13.58 0.94
CA GLU A 397 4.97 12.93 2.25
C GLU A 397 3.97 13.42 3.32
N GLU A 398 3.63 14.71 3.26
CA GLU A 398 2.76 15.39 4.24
C GLU A 398 1.29 15.54 3.79
N GLU A 399 0.85 14.72 2.82
CA GLU A 399 -0.48 14.83 2.20
C GLU A 399 -1.63 14.72 3.22
N HIS A 400 -1.42 13.95 4.29
CA HIS A 400 -2.38 13.80 5.37
C HIS A 400 -2.81 15.15 5.98
N TYR A 401 -1.91 16.14 6.07
CA TYR A 401 -2.24 17.48 6.55
C TYR A 401 -3.22 18.20 5.62
N ILE A 402 -3.09 18.00 4.32
CA ILE A 402 -3.98 18.61 3.33
C ILE A 402 -5.39 18.05 3.55
N TRP A 403 -5.53 16.73 3.67
CA TRP A 403 -6.82 16.09 3.92
C TRP A 403 -7.45 16.51 5.24
N TYR A 404 -6.68 16.58 6.33
CA TYR A 404 -7.18 17.04 7.63
C TYR A 404 -7.59 18.52 7.62
N PHE A 405 -6.79 19.38 6.97
CA PHE A 405 -7.08 20.80 6.83
C PHE A 405 -8.35 21.03 6.02
N VAL A 406 -8.47 20.37 4.87
CA VAL A 406 -9.63 20.50 3.99
C VAL A 406 -10.90 20.02 4.68
N THR A 407 -10.87 18.86 5.31
CA THR A 407 -12.02 18.28 5.99
C THR A 407 -12.48 19.15 7.17
N SER A 408 -11.53 19.64 7.98
CA SER A 408 -11.85 20.52 9.12
C SER A 408 -12.40 21.87 8.66
N THR A 409 -11.80 22.48 7.63
CA THR A 409 -12.28 23.74 7.06
C THR A 409 -13.67 23.58 6.46
N PHE A 410 -13.97 22.46 5.80
CA PHE A 410 -15.32 22.19 5.30
C PHE A 410 -16.34 22.14 6.43
N TYR A 411 -16.07 21.44 7.54
CA TYR A 411 -16.97 21.39 8.69
C TYR A 411 -17.14 22.76 9.37
N LEU A 412 -16.12 23.62 9.36
CA LEU A 412 -16.25 25.01 9.81
C LEU A 412 -17.15 25.84 8.88
N LEU A 413 -17.10 25.60 7.56
CA LEU A 413 -18.03 26.23 6.62
C LEU A 413 -19.47 25.78 6.85
N LEU A 414 -19.70 24.49 7.15
CA LEU A 414 -21.01 23.97 7.54
C LEU A 414 -21.52 24.63 8.84
N LEU A 415 -20.64 24.75 9.84
CA LEU A 415 -20.97 25.43 11.10
C LEU A 415 -21.35 26.89 10.86
N ARG A 416 -20.56 27.62 10.05
CA ARG A 416 -20.84 29.02 9.69
C ARG A 416 -22.21 29.15 9.01
N LYS A 417 -22.53 28.29 8.04
CA LYS A 417 -23.81 28.31 7.33
C LYS A 417 -24.99 28.01 8.26
N THR A 418 -24.83 27.02 9.15
CA THR A 418 -25.86 26.69 10.15
C THR A 418 -26.12 27.87 11.09
N ALA A 419 -25.06 28.55 11.55
CA ALA A 419 -25.17 29.74 12.39
C ALA A 419 -25.82 30.94 11.67
N GLN A 420 -25.50 31.13 10.38
CA GLN A 420 -26.12 32.19 9.56
C GLN A 420 -27.61 31.94 9.32
N SER A 421 -27.99 30.69 9.03
CA SER A 421 -29.39 30.29 8.88
C SER A 421 -30.18 30.56 10.16
N PHE A 422 -29.59 30.29 11.32
CA PHE A 422 -30.19 30.55 12.64
C PHE A 422 -30.44 32.04 12.91
N SER A 423 -29.57 32.93 12.41
CA SER A 423 -29.69 34.38 12.58
C SER A 423 -30.75 35.02 11.66
N SER A 424 -30.93 34.46 10.46
CA SER A 424 -31.74 35.11 9.40
C SER A 424 -33.25 34.84 9.45
N VAL A 425 -33.71 33.80 10.15
CA VAL A 425 -35.12 33.42 10.18
C VAL A 425 -35.53 33.04 11.59
N GLY A 426 -36.49 33.76 12.17
CA GLY A 426 -37.17 33.43 13.42
C GLY A 426 -38.06 32.19 13.33
N VAL A 427 -37.54 31.06 12.82
CA VAL A 427 -38.25 29.77 12.68
C VAL A 427 -37.72 28.75 13.70
N LYS A 428 -38.71 28.10 14.32
CA LYS A 428 -38.74 27.06 15.37
C LYS A 428 -37.42 26.35 15.76
N SER A 429 -37.15 26.43 17.06
CA SER A 429 -35.92 26.11 17.81
C SER A 429 -35.51 24.63 17.94
N GLY A 430 -35.79 23.77 16.96
CA GLY A 430 -35.42 22.33 17.02
C GLY A 430 -34.28 21.96 16.07
N GLU A 431 -34.51 22.12 14.77
CA GLU A 431 -33.66 21.57 13.70
C GLU A 431 -32.28 22.26 13.62
N GLY A 432 -32.22 23.58 13.85
CA GLY A 432 -30.94 24.31 13.86
C GLY A 432 -30.00 23.90 15.00
N TYR A 433 -30.53 23.51 16.15
CA TYR A 433 -29.73 23.01 17.28
C TYR A 433 -29.13 21.64 16.97
N PHE A 434 -29.90 20.73 16.36
CA PHE A 434 -29.39 19.43 15.91
C PHE A 434 -28.27 19.61 14.88
N GLY A 435 -28.45 20.51 13.90
CA GLY A 435 -27.40 20.84 12.93
C GLY A 435 -26.09 21.31 13.58
N MET A 436 -26.18 22.22 14.57
CA MET A 436 -25.01 22.67 15.33
C MET A 436 -24.36 21.52 16.11
N CYS A 437 -25.14 20.71 16.83
CA CYS A 437 -24.62 19.56 17.58
C CYS A 437 -23.85 18.58 16.67
N PHE A 438 -24.38 18.24 15.50
CA PHE A 438 -23.67 17.37 14.55
C PHE A 438 -22.37 18.00 14.05
N THR A 439 -22.35 19.30 13.73
CA THR A 439 -21.10 19.97 13.31
C THR A 439 -20.05 20.04 14.41
N PHE A 440 -20.42 20.26 15.67
CA PHE A 440 -19.49 20.19 16.80
C PHE A 440 -18.95 18.78 17.00
N LEU A 441 -19.81 17.76 16.88
CA LEU A 441 -19.39 16.36 16.95
C LEU A 441 -18.38 16.01 15.84
N LEU A 442 -18.59 16.49 14.62
CA LEU A 442 -17.66 16.33 13.49
C LEU A 442 -16.31 16.99 13.74
N LEU A 443 -16.29 18.20 14.29
CA LEU A 443 -15.06 18.94 14.61
C LEU A 443 -14.26 18.28 15.75
N ILE A 444 -14.93 17.85 16.82
CA ILE A 444 -14.26 17.21 17.97
C ILE A 444 -13.70 15.84 17.56
N SER A 445 -14.51 15.00 16.93
CA SER A 445 -14.06 13.69 16.44
C SER A 445 -12.93 13.83 15.41
N GLY A 446 -13.00 14.83 14.52
CA GLY A 446 -11.96 15.09 13.52
C GLY A 446 -10.65 15.54 14.16
N ARG A 447 -10.73 16.33 15.24
CA ARG A 447 -9.54 16.74 16.01
C ARG A 447 -8.88 15.55 16.69
N ILE A 448 -9.66 14.62 17.25
CA ILE A 448 -9.14 13.39 17.88
C ILE A 448 -8.50 12.50 16.82
N LEU A 449 -9.17 12.25 15.69
CA LEU A 449 -8.64 11.43 14.59
C LEU A 449 -7.32 11.98 14.02
N ARG A 450 -7.24 13.31 13.80
CA ARG A 450 -6.00 13.96 13.36
C ARG A 450 -4.84 13.75 14.34
N GLY A 451 -5.12 13.73 15.64
CA GLY A 451 -4.12 13.51 16.68
C GLY A 451 -3.81 12.05 16.96
N TRP A 452 -4.57 11.12 16.35
CA TRP A 452 -4.48 9.69 16.67
C TRP A 452 -3.14 9.11 16.23
N HIS A 453 -2.89 9.16 14.93
CA HIS A 453 -1.62 8.85 14.28
C HIS A 453 -1.07 10.11 13.64
N GLN A 454 0.14 10.52 14.02
CA GLN A 454 0.85 11.59 13.31
C GLN A 454 1.82 10.97 12.31
N GLY A 455 1.39 10.93 11.04
CA GLY A 455 2.22 10.50 9.92
C GLY A 455 3.17 11.60 9.42
N GLY A 456 3.89 11.31 8.35
CA GLY A 456 4.83 12.25 7.72
C GLY A 456 6.19 12.34 8.44
N VAL A 457 7.23 12.70 7.68
CA VAL A 457 8.62 12.66 8.16
C VAL A 457 8.88 13.75 9.21
N ASN A 458 8.18 14.89 9.13
CA ASN A 458 8.46 16.04 9.99
C ASN A 458 8.01 15.85 11.45
N TRP A 459 7.11 14.90 11.71
CA TRP A 459 6.43 14.77 13.00
C TRP A 459 6.51 13.35 13.59
N THR A 460 7.22 12.43 12.93
CA THR A 460 7.45 11.06 13.43
C THR A 460 8.06 11.04 14.84
N SER A 461 8.87 12.05 15.18
CA SER A 461 9.55 12.19 16.46
C SER A 461 8.65 12.70 17.60
N LEU A 462 7.47 13.26 17.30
CA LEU A 462 6.54 13.71 18.33
C LEU A 462 5.63 12.55 18.80
N PRO A 463 5.26 12.54 20.09
CA PRO A 463 4.29 11.58 20.59
C PRO A 463 2.89 11.90 20.03
N ASP A 464 2.26 10.88 19.46
CA ASP A 464 0.84 10.88 19.10
C ASP A 464 0.00 10.09 20.13
N ILE A 465 -1.33 10.12 19.98
CA ILE A 465 -2.22 9.47 20.94
C ILE A 465 -1.98 7.96 20.96
N SER A 466 -1.73 7.34 19.79
CA SER A 466 -1.41 5.91 19.71
C SER A 466 -0.16 5.53 20.49
N LYS A 467 0.97 6.21 20.26
CA LYS A 467 2.25 5.94 20.94
C LYS A 467 2.13 6.19 22.44
N CYS A 468 1.41 7.23 22.85
CA CYS A 468 1.15 7.52 24.25
C CYS A 468 0.35 6.37 24.92
N LEU A 469 -0.66 5.83 24.23
CA LEU A 469 -1.45 4.69 24.72
C LEU A 469 -0.63 3.40 24.79
N GLU A 470 0.24 3.16 23.81
CA GLU A 470 1.15 2.01 23.80
C GLU A 470 2.15 2.08 24.95
N GLN A 471 2.72 3.26 25.21
CA GLN A 471 3.61 3.51 26.35
C GLN A 471 2.90 3.40 27.71
N ALA A 472 1.63 3.82 27.80
CA ALA A 472 0.84 3.76 29.03
C ALA A 472 0.50 2.32 29.47
N GLY A 473 0.57 1.35 28.54
CA GLY A 473 0.46 -0.07 28.83
C GLY A 473 -0.71 -0.77 28.14
N SER A 474 -0.53 -2.07 27.90
CA SER A 474 -1.42 -2.92 27.10
C SER A 474 -2.86 -3.02 27.62
N HIS A 475 -3.07 -2.84 28.94
CA HIS A 475 -4.41 -2.88 29.54
C HIS A 475 -5.31 -1.75 29.02
N TYR A 476 -4.77 -0.54 28.78
CA TYR A 476 -5.56 0.60 28.30
C TYR A 476 -6.01 0.42 26.84
N VAL A 477 -5.11 -0.10 25.99
CA VAL A 477 -5.41 -0.41 24.58
C VAL A 477 -6.52 -1.47 24.50
N LYS A 478 -6.42 -2.54 25.30
CA LYS A 478 -7.44 -3.59 25.34
C LYS A 478 -8.79 -3.07 25.84
N LEU A 479 -8.79 -2.20 26.86
CA LEU A 479 -10.02 -1.56 27.35
C LEU A 479 -10.69 -0.70 26.27
N LEU A 480 -9.93 0.17 25.61
CA LEU A 480 -10.43 1.02 24.52
C LEU A 480 -10.95 0.21 23.34
N GLN A 481 -10.28 -0.90 23.01
CA GLN A 481 -10.73 -1.83 21.98
C GLN A 481 -12.09 -2.46 22.32
N LEU A 482 -12.26 -2.96 23.55
CA LEU A 482 -13.53 -3.57 23.99
C LEU A 482 -14.67 -2.55 24.04
N VAL A 483 -14.41 -1.34 24.54
CA VAL A 483 -15.38 -0.24 24.57
C VAL A 483 -15.79 0.14 23.15
N SER A 484 -14.82 0.26 22.24
CA SER A 484 -15.10 0.62 20.84
C SER A 484 -15.92 -0.45 20.13
N ALA A 485 -15.57 -1.73 20.30
CA ALA A 485 -16.32 -2.85 19.74
C ALA A 485 -17.76 -2.88 20.27
N PHE A 486 -17.95 -2.70 21.58
CA PHE A 486 -19.28 -2.66 22.19
C PHE A 486 -20.14 -1.51 21.65
N LEU A 487 -19.56 -0.31 21.49
CA LEU A 487 -20.27 0.86 20.97
C LEU A 487 -20.66 0.68 19.49
N VAL A 488 -19.78 0.15 18.65
CA VAL A 488 -20.08 -0.16 17.24
C VAL A 488 -21.26 -1.14 17.14
N ILE A 489 -21.23 -2.22 17.92
CA ILE A 489 -22.30 -3.22 17.94
C ILE A 489 -23.61 -2.57 18.43
N SER A 490 -23.55 -1.78 19.51
CA SER A 490 -24.72 -1.13 20.09
C SER A 490 -25.38 -0.14 19.14
N ILE A 491 -24.60 0.72 18.46
CA ILE A 491 -25.10 1.68 17.47
C ILE A 491 -25.77 0.94 16.31
N GLY A 492 -25.13 -0.10 15.78
CA GLY A 492 -25.66 -0.90 14.68
C GLY A 492 -26.95 -1.61 14.99
N VAL A 493 -26.96 -2.30 16.13
CA VAL A 493 -28.12 -3.04 16.61
C VAL A 493 -29.27 -2.07 16.88
N PHE A 494 -29.02 -0.96 17.58
CA PHE A 494 -30.03 0.07 17.82
C PHE A 494 -30.66 0.57 16.51
N ALA A 495 -29.84 0.91 15.52
CA ALA A 495 -30.34 1.42 14.24
C ALA A 495 -31.17 0.39 13.46
N LEU A 496 -30.77 -0.88 13.47
CA LEU A 496 -31.57 -1.97 12.88
C LEU A 496 -32.88 -2.20 13.66
N PHE A 497 -32.89 -1.98 14.98
CA PHE A 497 -34.07 -2.11 15.84
C PHE A 497 -35.05 -0.93 15.72
N SER A 498 -34.58 0.28 15.39
CA SER A 498 -35.44 1.45 15.18
C SER A 498 -36.46 1.26 14.05
N ILE A 499 -36.22 0.30 13.14
CA ILE A 499 -37.11 -0.01 12.02
C ILE A 499 -38.26 -0.91 12.51
N GLN A 500 -39.51 -0.46 12.50
CA GLN A 500 -40.64 -1.22 13.07
C GLN A 500 -41.26 -2.27 12.13
N PHE A 501 -40.45 -3.16 11.52
CA PHE A 501 -40.99 -4.30 10.75
C PHE A 501 -41.10 -5.56 11.61
N LYS A 502 -42.32 -6.13 11.70
CA LYS A 502 -42.63 -7.34 12.49
C LYS A 502 -42.35 -8.65 11.75
N GLN A 503 -41.79 -8.61 10.54
CA GLN A 503 -41.61 -9.79 9.69
C GLN A 503 -40.37 -10.60 10.13
N LYS A 504 -40.50 -11.93 10.16
CA LYS A 504 -39.47 -12.88 10.65
C LYS A 504 -38.09 -12.67 10.00
N TYR A 505 -38.06 -12.25 8.74
CA TYR A 505 -36.82 -11.99 8.01
C TYR A 505 -35.98 -10.86 8.62
N PHE A 506 -36.59 -9.73 9.01
CA PHE A 506 -35.85 -8.62 9.62
C PHE A 506 -35.31 -8.98 11.02
N GLN A 507 -36.02 -9.84 11.76
CA GLN A 507 -35.51 -10.38 13.03
C GLN A 507 -34.28 -11.27 12.81
N MET A 508 -34.29 -12.09 11.74
CA MET A 508 -33.14 -12.92 11.36
C MET A 508 -31.91 -12.06 11.01
N VAL A 509 -32.08 -11.00 10.21
CA VAL A 509 -30.99 -10.06 9.86
C VAL A 509 -30.40 -9.41 11.11
N ARG A 510 -31.23 -8.94 12.05
CA ARG A 510 -30.78 -8.37 13.33
C ARG A 510 -29.97 -9.37 14.13
N LEU A 511 -30.49 -10.59 14.27
CA LEU A 511 -29.84 -11.64 15.04
C LEU A 511 -28.49 -12.01 14.42
N SER A 512 -28.39 -12.11 13.08
CA SER A 512 -27.14 -12.47 12.42
C SER A 512 -26.02 -11.44 12.60
N PHE A 513 -26.34 -10.14 12.59
CA PHE A 513 -25.34 -9.10 12.85
C PHE A 513 -24.97 -9.01 14.33
N LEU A 514 -25.93 -9.23 15.24
CA LEU A 514 -25.65 -9.33 16.68
C LEU A 514 -24.74 -10.52 17.00
N THR A 515 -25.01 -11.71 16.44
CA THR A 515 -24.15 -12.89 16.62
C THR A 515 -22.76 -12.66 16.07
N SER A 516 -22.65 -12.02 14.90
CA SER A 516 -21.34 -11.67 14.32
C SER A 516 -20.56 -10.71 15.23
N GLY A 517 -21.21 -9.69 15.77
CA GLY A 517 -20.61 -8.76 16.72
C GLY A 517 -20.11 -9.43 18.00
N LEU A 518 -20.92 -10.34 18.57
CA LEU A 518 -20.53 -11.11 19.75
C LEU A 518 -19.35 -12.05 19.47
N LEU A 519 -19.27 -12.66 18.28
CA LEU A 519 -18.13 -13.49 17.88
C LEU A 519 -16.85 -12.67 17.72
N VAL A 520 -16.92 -11.45 17.17
CA VAL A 520 -15.78 -10.52 17.12
C VAL A 520 -15.32 -10.16 18.53
N LEU A 521 -16.25 -9.84 19.44
CA LEU A 521 -15.91 -9.55 20.84
C LEU A 521 -15.28 -10.76 21.55
N LEU A 522 -15.77 -11.97 21.27
CA LEU A 522 -15.19 -13.22 21.77
C LEU A 522 -13.76 -13.42 21.25
N HIS A 523 -13.52 -13.09 19.98
CA HIS A 523 -12.18 -13.17 19.39
C HIS A 523 -11.21 -12.21 20.08
N ILE A 524 -11.62 -10.94 20.22
CA ILE A 524 -10.83 -9.89 20.88
C ILE A 524 -10.49 -10.29 22.32
N THR A 525 -11.49 -10.73 23.10
CA THR A 525 -11.29 -11.06 24.52
C THR A 525 -10.36 -12.25 24.74
N ARG A 526 -10.46 -13.28 23.90
CA ARG A 526 -9.80 -14.58 24.09
C ARG A 526 -8.43 -14.70 23.42
N TYR A 527 -8.22 -14.05 22.28
CA TYR A 527 -7.06 -14.30 21.43
C TYR A 527 -6.21 -13.06 21.15
N GLN A 528 -6.70 -11.86 21.45
CA GLN A 528 -6.01 -10.60 21.16
C GLN A 528 -5.37 -10.00 22.42
N ASP A 529 -4.56 -10.81 23.12
CA ASP A 529 -3.63 -10.33 24.16
C ASP A 529 -2.28 -9.95 23.52
N TYR A 530 -1.73 -8.79 23.89
CA TYR A 530 -0.46 -8.26 23.37
C TYR A 530 0.73 -9.21 23.60
N THR A 531 0.63 -10.14 24.55
CA THR A 531 1.51 -11.30 24.67
C THR A 531 1.03 -12.38 23.72
N PHE A 532 1.41 -12.23 22.45
CA PHE A 532 1.14 -13.15 21.35
C PHE A 532 1.69 -14.55 21.66
N SER A 533 0.87 -15.39 22.31
CA SER A 533 1.16 -16.82 22.39
C SER A 533 0.82 -17.47 21.05
N SER A 534 1.65 -18.46 20.69
CA SER A 534 1.54 -19.35 19.53
C SER A 534 0.13 -19.49 18.94
N THR A 535 0.06 -19.33 17.63
CA THR A 535 -0.94 -19.89 16.71
C THR A 535 -1.93 -20.88 17.32
N ASN A 536 -3.00 -20.35 17.92
CA ASN A 536 -4.10 -21.20 18.34
C ASN A 536 -4.96 -21.49 17.11
N TYR A 537 -5.04 -22.74 16.67
CA TYR A 537 -5.99 -23.20 15.64
C TYR A 537 -7.41 -22.65 15.88
N GLY A 538 -7.79 -22.51 17.16
CA GLY A 538 -9.07 -21.89 17.56
C GLY A 538 -9.23 -20.42 17.17
N ALA A 539 -8.17 -19.60 17.15
CA ALA A 539 -8.21 -18.20 16.74
C ALA A 539 -8.49 -18.09 15.23
N THR A 540 -7.80 -18.89 14.42
CA THR A 540 -8.00 -18.96 12.95
C THR A 540 -9.40 -19.47 12.62
N LEU A 541 -9.83 -20.55 13.25
CA LEU A 541 -11.17 -21.10 13.06
C LEU A 541 -12.27 -20.09 13.43
N LEU A 542 -12.10 -19.38 14.55
CA LEU A 542 -13.08 -18.37 14.97
C LEU A 542 -13.15 -17.21 13.97
N ALA A 543 -12.01 -16.73 13.46
CA ALA A 543 -11.99 -15.70 12.41
C ALA A 543 -12.68 -16.17 11.12
N GLN A 544 -12.46 -17.42 10.69
CA GLN A 544 -13.13 -18.02 9.53
C GLN A 544 -14.65 -18.11 9.73
N ILE A 545 -15.10 -18.49 10.93
CA ILE A 545 -16.54 -18.52 11.29
C ILE A 545 -17.12 -17.10 11.20
N VAL A 546 -16.40 -16.09 11.69
CA VAL A 546 -16.82 -14.68 11.57
C VAL A 546 -16.96 -14.29 10.11
N TYR A 547 -15.98 -14.58 9.24
CA TYR A 547 -16.08 -14.27 7.81
C TYR A 547 -17.28 -14.94 7.14
N ALA A 548 -17.51 -16.22 7.43
CA ALA A 548 -18.62 -16.97 6.85
C ALA A 548 -19.98 -16.41 7.27
N ILE A 549 -20.19 -16.17 8.58
CA ILE A 549 -21.47 -15.66 9.09
C ILE A 549 -21.70 -14.22 8.64
N LEU A 550 -20.68 -13.37 8.71
CA LEU A 550 -20.79 -11.96 8.34
C LEU A 550 -21.02 -11.77 6.83
N GLY A 551 -20.32 -12.55 6.00
CA GLY A 551 -20.53 -12.60 4.56
C GLY A 551 -21.90 -13.14 4.18
N ALA A 552 -22.34 -14.24 4.80
CA ALA A 552 -23.68 -14.79 4.55
C ALA A 552 -24.80 -13.82 4.98
N ALA A 553 -24.63 -13.13 6.12
CA ALA A 553 -25.59 -12.14 6.61
C ALA A 553 -25.73 -10.94 5.67
N THR A 554 -24.61 -10.41 5.15
CA THR A 554 -24.63 -9.28 4.21
C THR A 554 -25.20 -9.67 2.86
N ILE A 555 -24.68 -10.71 2.22
CA ILE A 555 -25.15 -11.18 0.91
C ILE A 555 -26.63 -11.57 1.01
N GLY A 556 -27.01 -12.29 2.07
CA GLY A 556 -28.39 -12.63 2.36
C GLY A 556 -29.29 -11.40 2.46
N THR A 557 -28.85 -10.35 3.17
CA THR A 557 -29.60 -9.09 3.28
C THR A 557 -29.74 -8.37 1.94
N VAL A 558 -28.65 -8.22 1.18
CA VAL A 558 -28.66 -7.52 -0.12
C VAL A 558 -29.56 -8.24 -1.13
N VAL A 559 -29.46 -9.56 -1.22
CA VAL A 559 -30.18 -10.34 -2.24
C VAL A 559 -31.65 -10.51 -1.87
N ALA A 560 -31.97 -10.91 -0.63
CA ALA A 560 -33.34 -11.30 -0.28
C ALA A 560 -34.22 -10.12 0.17
N LEU A 561 -33.68 -9.06 0.79
CA LEU A 561 -34.49 -7.97 1.32
C LEU A 561 -35.41 -7.31 0.27
N PRO A 562 -34.94 -6.98 -0.96
CA PRO A 562 -35.81 -6.36 -1.97
C PRO A 562 -37.00 -7.23 -2.39
N TRP A 563 -36.93 -8.56 -2.19
CA TRP A 563 -38.01 -9.50 -2.49
C TRP A 563 -39.07 -9.60 -1.39
N PHE A 564 -38.66 -9.47 -0.13
CA PHE A 564 -39.52 -9.70 1.02
C PHE A 564 -40.10 -8.43 1.64
N PHE A 565 -39.67 -7.25 1.18
CA PHE A 565 -40.16 -5.97 1.68
C PHE A 565 -41.69 -5.81 1.49
N PRO A 566 -42.50 -5.57 2.54
CA PRO A 566 -43.95 -5.51 2.43
C PRO A 566 -44.43 -4.22 1.74
N PHE A 567 -45.44 -4.33 0.87
CA PHE A 567 -46.12 -3.16 0.29
C PHE A 567 -46.99 -2.50 1.37
N PRO A 568 -46.96 -1.16 1.52
CA PRO A 568 -47.99 -0.47 2.28
C PRO A 568 -49.32 -0.65 1.54
N THR A 569 -50.23 -1.45 2.09
CA THR A 569 -51.62 -1.45 1.65
C THR A 569 -52.21 -0.09 1.99
N PHE A 570 -52.48 0.74 0.97
CA PHE A 570 -53.31 1.95 1.11
C PHE A 570 -54.67 1.52 1.65
N ASN A 571 -54.86 1.56 2.98
CA ASN A 571 -56.15 1.59 3.65
C ASN A 571 -55.94 1.69 5.18
N SER A 572 -55.70 2.91 5.66
CA SER A 572 -56.13 3.34 6.99
C SER A 572 -55.78 4.82 7.19
N CYS A 573 -56.80 5.67 7.22
CA CYS A 573 -56.70 7.01 7.82
C CYS A 573 -56.18 6.88 9.26
N PRO A 574 -55.29 7.76 9.74
CA PRO A 574 -54.88 7.75 11.13
C PRO A 574 -55.93 8.50 11.97
N THR A 575 -56.66 7.77 12.81
CA THR A 575 -57.35 8.34 13.98
C THR A 575 -56.57 8.04 15.25
N ASP A 576 -56.35 9.11 16.01
CA ASP A 576 -56.06 9.21 17.45
C ASP A 576 -54.66 8.89 18.02
N ASN A 577 -53.97 9.99 18.34
CA ASN A 577 -53.53 10.39 19.68
C ASN A 577 -53.09 9.29 20.66
N THR A 578 -51.81 8.92 20.60
CA THR A 578 -51.04 8.50 21.78
C THR A 578 -49.59 8.99 21.69
N LEU A 579 -49.10 9.59 22.78
CA LEU A 579 -47.74 10.11 22.92
C LEU A 579 -46.69 9.06 22.53
N SER A 580 -45.89 9.37 21.51
CA SER A 580 -44.79 8.54 20.99
C SER A 580 -43.43 9.23 21.23
N PRO A 581 -42.30 8.48 21.23
CA PRO A 581 -40.95 9.01 21.45
C PRO A 581 -40.51 9.96 20.32
N PRO A 582 -39.41 10.73 20.47
CA PRO A 582 -39.19 11.96 19.70
C PRO A 582 -39.14 11.71 18.19
N SER A 583 -40.00 12.47 17.52
CA SER A 583 -40.46 12.46 16.14
C SER A 583 -39.43 12.79 15.05
N PHE A 584 -38.13 12.68 15.32
CA PHE A 584 -37.10 13.10 14.34
C PHE A 584 -36.93 12.12 13.17
N PHE A 585 -37.07 10.81 13.41
CA PHE A 585 -36.92 9.79 12.35
C PHE A 585 -38.20 9.56 11.53
N HIS A 586 -39.38 9.91 12.04
CA HIS A 586 -40.67 9.69 11.34
C HIS A 586 -41.06 10.87 10.44
N GLY A 587 -40.58 12.10 10.71
CA GLY A 587 -40.95 13.29 9.95
C GLY A 587 -40.39 13.39 8.52
N ILE A 588 -39.39 12.55 8.17
CA ILE A 588 -38.74 12.52 6.85
C ILE A 588 -39.51 11.57 5.88
N GLN A 589 -40.59 10.95 6.33
CA GLN A 589 -41.16 9.76 5.69
C GLN A 589 -42.20 10.04 4.59
N GLU A 590 -42.73 11.26 4.48
CA GLU A 590 -43.81 11.62 3.55
C GLU A 590 -43.34 12.48 2.38
N LYS A 591 -43.06 11.84 1.22
CA LYS A 591 -43.06 12.38 -0.17
C LYS A 591 -42.09 11.61 -1.09
N PHE A 592 -42.26 10.30 -1.20
CA PHE A 592 -41.53 9.49 -2.20
C PHE A 592 -42.48 8.50 -2.88
N PRO A 593 -42.52 8.41 -4.23
CA PRO A 593 -43.32 7.39 -4.93
C PRO A 593 -42.78 5.94 -4.76
N PHE A 594 -41.64 5.77 -4.06
CA PHE A 594 -40.96 4.49 -3.80
C PHE A 594 -40.40 4.42 -2.38
N VAL A 595 -41.24 4.60 -1.36
CA VAL A 595 -40.88 4.38 0.07
C VAL A 595 -40.18 3.02 0.28
N GLU A 596 -40.62 1.99 -0.44
CA GLU A 596 -40.03 0.64 -0.42
C GLU A 596 -38.56 0.58 -0.88
N LEU A 597 -38.19 1.35 -1.91
CA LEU A 597 -36.83 1.40 -2.43
C LEU A 597 -35.91 2.06 -1.41
N ARG A 598 -36.35 3.19 -0.86
CA ARG A 598 -35.64 3.92 0.19
C ARG A 598 -35.41 3.02 1.41
N ASP A 599 -36.47 2.45 1.96
CA ASP A 599 -36.38 1.66 3.19
C ASP A 599 -35.58 0.35 2.99
N SER A 600 -35.62 -0.24 1.78
CA SER A 600 -34.75 -1.37 1.43
C SER A 600 -33.27 -0.97 1.40
N LEU A 601 -32.94 0.16 0.74
CA LEU A 601 -31.58 0.68 0.69
C LEU A 601 -31.08 1.11 2.08
N TYR A 602 -31.95 1.59 2.98
CA TYR A 602 -31.60 1.90 4.37
C TYR A 602 -31.06 0.67 5.10
N VAL A 603 -31.79 -0.45 5.05
CA VAL A 603 -31.37 -1.69 5.75
C VAL A 603 -30.11 -2.28 5.11
N ILE A 604 -30.03 -2.26 3.77
CA ILE A 604 -28.84 -2.72 3.04
C ILE A 604 -27.63 -1.85 3.39
N GLY A 605 -27.80 -0.52 3.48
CA GLY A 605 -26.76 0.40 3.91
C GLY A 605 -26.23 0.09 5.31
N TRP A 606 -27.12 -0.19 6.27
CA TRP A 606 -26.71 -0.59 7.63
C TRP A 606 -26.00 -1.94 7.64
N ALA A 607 -26.44 -2.88 6.80
CA ALA A 607 -25.75 -4.17 6.64
C ALA A 607 -24.31 -3.98 6.12
N TYR A 608 -24.09 -3.08 5.16
CA TYR A 608 -22.75 -2.75 4.68
C TYR A 608 -21.90 -2.04 5.74
N ILE A 609 -22.44 -1.03 6.41
CA ILE A 609 -21.74 -0.29 7.47
C ILE A 609 -21.30 -1.25 8.59
N LEU A 610 -22.20 -2.10 9.08
CA LEU A 610 -21.89 -3.02 10.18
C LEU A 610 -20.96 -4.13 9.78
N CYS A 611 -21.15 -4.69 8.59
CA CYS A 611 -20.19 -5.66 8.05
C CYS A 611 -18.80 -5.07 7.98
N TRP A 612 -18.67 -3.86 7.44
CA TRP A 612 -17.37 -3.24 7.28
C TRP A 612 -16.73 -2.92 8.63
N CYS A 613 -17.46 -2.30 9.57
CA CYS A 613 -16.93 -2.01 10.90
C CYS A 613 -16.52 -3.29 11.66
N LEU A 614 -17.35 -4.34 11.65
CA LEU A 614 -17.02 -5.61 12.32
C LEU A 614 -15.83 -6.31 11.69
N LEU A 615 -15.71 -6.27 10.36
CA LEU A 615 -14.56 -6.80 9.64
C LEU A 615 -13.28 -6.04 10.00
N GLN A 616 -13.34 -4.71 10.05
CA GLN A 616 -12.18 -3.88 10.39
C GLN A 616 -11.78 -4.02 11.87
N LEU A 617 -12.72 -4.19 12.79
CA LEU A 617 -12.43 -4.47 14.20
C LEU A 617 -11.71 -5.83 14.40
N LEU A 618 -11.92 -6.78 13.49
CA LEU A 618 -11.21 -8.07 13.49
C LEU A 618 -9.82 -7.96 12.84
N LEU A 619 -9.69 -7.19 11.75
CA LEU A 619 -8.49 -7.17 10.91
C LEU A 619 -7.43 -6.14 11.32
N GLN A 620 -7.85 -4.98 11.84
CA GLN A 620 -6.96 -3.88 12.17
C GLN A 620 -6.21 -4.13 13.49
N GLN A 621 -5.09 -3.43 13.67
CA GLN A 621 -4.40 -3.40 14.96
C GLN A 621 -5.34 -2.93 16.10
N PRO A 622 -5.21 -3.46 17.33
CA PRO A 622 -6.05 -3.10 18.47
C PRO A 622 -6.18 -1.58 18.68
N ILE A 623 -5.09 -0.84 18.48
CA ILE A 623 -5.00 0.62 18.63
C ILE A 623 -5.92 1.39 17.67
N ASN A 624 -6.25 0.79 16.52
CA ASN A 624 -7.10 1.38 15.48
C ASN A 624 -8.61 1.18 15.71
N SER A 625 -9.01 0.48 16.78
CA SER A 625 -10.42 0.23 17.10
C SER A 625 -11.21 1.52 17.39
N THR A 626 -10.58 2.49 18.09
CA THR A 626 -11.20 3.78 18.40
C THR A 626 -11.35 4.67 17.15
N PRO A 627 -10.34 4.80 16.26
CA PRO A 627 -10.51 5.45 14.97
C PRO A 627 -11.68 4.89 14.14
N ILE A 628 -11.87 3.57 14.09
CA ILE A 628 -13.00 2.96 13.36
C ILE A 628 -14.34 3.44 13.93
N LEU A 629 -14.48 3.48 15.26
CA LEU A 629 -15.68 4.02 15.92
C LEU A 629 -15.88 5.51 15.59
N LEU A 630 -14.82 6.32 15.67
CA LEU A 630 -14.91 7.75 15.38
C LEU A 630 -15.26 8.03 13.92
N LEU A 631 -14.74 7.25 12.98
CA LEU A 631 -15.11 7.31 11.57
C LEU A 631 -16.59 6.96 11.37
N LEU A 632 -17.10 5.91 12.04
CA LEU A 632 -18.53 5.58 12.02
C LEU A 632 -19.39 6.76 12.52
N VAL A 633 -18.98 7.37 13.64
CA VAL A 633 -19.67 8.54 14.21
C VAL A 633 -19.65 9.72 13.23
N GLN A 634 -18.52 9.99 12.57
CA GLN A 634 -18.42 11.09 11.60
C GLN A 634 -19.28 10.87 10.35
N ILE A 635 -19.34 9.64 9.84
CA ILE A 635 -20.16 9.29 8.69
C ILE A 635 -21.64 9.49 9.04
N LEU A 636 -22.08 8.95 10.17
CA LEU A 636 -23.46 9.10 10.63
C LEU A 636 -23.83 10.56 10.90
N ALA A 637 -22.97 11.32 11.60
CA ALA A 637 -23.21 12.73 11.88
C ALA A 637 -23.28 13.57 10.59
N SER A 638 -22.43 13.28 9.60
CA SER A 638 -22.45 13.94 8.30
C SER A 638 -23.75 13.65 7.54
N MET A 639 -24.16 12.37 7.48
CA MET A 639 -25.41 11.98 6.81
C MET A 639 -26.65 12.58 7.50
N LEU A 640 -26.69 12.60 8.83
CA LEU A 640 -27.79 13.21 9.59
C LEU A 640 -27.86 14.72 9.37
N TYR A 641 -26.71 15.40 9.33
CA TYR A 641 -26.62 16.82 9.02
C TYR A 641 -27.15 17.13 7.60
N PHE A 642 -26.73 16.35 6.60
CA PHE A 642 -27.18 16.53 5.21
C PHE A 642 -28.66 16.19 5.01
N ALA A 643 -29.20 15.25 5.81
CA ALA A 643 -30.62 14.92 5.81
C ALA A 643 -31.47 16.04 6.45
N SER A 644 -31.00 16.67 7.53
CA SER A 644 -31.77 17.71 8.23
C SER A 644 -31.81 19.05 7.50
N ASN A 645 -30.73 19.45 6.82
CA ASN A 645 -30.58 20.77 6.21
C ASN A 645 -30.88 20.80 4.70
N GLY A 646 -31.82 19.96 4.25
CA GLY A 646 -32.03 19.47 2.87
C GLY A 646 -32.25 20.47 1.70
N THR A 647 -31.93 21.75 1.86
CA THR A 647 -32.09 22.80 0.84
C THR A 647 -30.83 23.66 0.59
N HIS A 648 -29.81 23.61 1.45
CA HIS A 648 -28.67 24.55 1.39
C HIS A 648 -27.44 24.06 0.63
N HIS A 649 -27.30 22.75 0.40
CA HIS A 649 -26.12 22.17 -0.23
C HIS A 649 -26.47 21.37 -1.49
N LYS A 650 -25.54 21.39 -2.44
CA LYS A 650 -25.65 20.62 -3.69
C LYS A 650 -25.20 19.20 -3.41
N GLU A 651 -25.90 18.21 -3.96
CA GLU A 651 -25.63 16.78 -3.71
C GLU A 651 -24.17 16.40 -4.00
N TRP A 652 -23.60 16.91 -5.10
CA TRP A 652 -22.20 16.62 -5.45
C TRP A 652 -21.18 17.16 -4.44
N ILE A 653 -21.49 18.25 -3.72
CA ILE A 653 -20.64 18.81 -2.65
C ILE A 653 -20.66 17.88 -1.44
N GLU A 654 -21.85 17.39 -1.06
CA GLU A 654 -22.02 16.49 0.08
C GLU A 654 -21.24 15.19 -0.15
N ILE A 655 -21.33 14.61 -1.35
CA ILE A 655 -20.61 13.38 -1.71
C ILE A 655 -19.10 13.64 -1.80
N ALA A 656 -18.65 14.77 -2.35
CA ALA A 656 -17.24 15.14 -2.37
C ALA A 656 -16.67 15.28 -0.95
N ALA A 657 -17.42 15.89 -0.03
CA ALA A 657 -17.03 16.02 1.37
C ALA A 657 -16.93 14.66 2.08
N LEU A 658 -17.88 13.75 1.84
CA LEU A 658 -17.81 12.37 2.35
C LEU A 658 -16.58 11.64 1.78
N TYR A 659 -16.28 11.81 0.48
CA TYR A 659 -15.08 11.22 -0.13
C TYR A 659 -13.79 11.75 0.52
N TYR A 660 -13.70 13.06 0.77
CA TYR A 660 -12.56 13.69 1.45
C TYR A 660 -12.40 13.19 2.89
N LEU A 661 -13.51 12.96 3.60
CA LEU A 661 -13.51 12.32 4.91
C LEU A 661 -12.90 10.91 4.88
N GLY A 662 -13.20 10.12 3.84
CA GLY A 662 -12.62 8.78 3.66
C GLY A 662 -11.11 8.81 3.42
N MET A 663 -10.64 9.78 2.65
CA MET A 663 -9.21 9.98 2.44
C MET A 663 -8.51 10.47 3.71
N ALA A 664 -9.12 11.38 4.48
CA ALA A 664 -8.60 11.78 5.79
C ALA A 664 -8.54 10.59 6.77
N GLY A 665 -9.56 9.73 6.75
CA GLY A 665 -9.61 8.55 7.59
C GLY A 665 -8.60 7.46 7.21
N HIS A 666 -8.13 7.40 5.96
CA HIS A 666 -7.04 6.51 5.55
C HIS A 666 -5.77 6.79 6.37
N PHE A 667 -5.39 8.07 6.49
CA PHE A 667 -4.25 8.50 7.31
C PHE A 667 -4.54 8.42 8.81
N ALA A 668 -5.80 8.62 9.24
CA ALA A 668 -6.17 8.52 10.65
C ALA A 668 -6.09 7.07 11.21
N LEU A 669 -5.99 6.07 10.33
CA LEU A 669 -5.74 4.66 10.68
C LEU A 669 -4.24 4.31 10.69
N GLY A 670 -3.34 5.28 10.50
CA GLY A 670 -1.88 5.08 10.55
C GLY A 670 -1.23 4.76 9.20
N ASN A 671 -2.00 4.74 8.10
CA ASN A 671 -1.42 4.59 6.77
C ASN A 671 -0.70 5.87 6.33
N SER A 672 0.27 5.72 5.44
CA SER A 672 0.97 6.82 4.78
C SER A 672 1.23 6.48 3.30
N ASN A 673 1.92 7.35 2.58
CA ASN A 673 2.31 7.11 1.20
C ASN A 673 3.58 6.24 1.06
N THR A 674 4.13 5.67 2.15
CA THR A 674 5.21 4.67 2.11
C THR A 674 4.69 3.24 2.26
N LEU A 675 5.26 2.32 1.48
CA LEU A 675 4.94 0.89 1.55
C LEU A 675 5.20 0.30 2.94
N ALA A 676 6.14 0.88 3.69
CA ALA A 676 6.45 0.49 5.06
C ALA A 676 5.32 0.82 6.07
N THR A 677 4.18 1.39 5.67
CA THR A 677 3.02 1.57 6.58
C THR A 677 1.90 0.56 6.35
N ILE A 678 2.06 -0.36 5.38
CA ILE A 678 1.07 -1.39 5.10
C ILE A 678 1.15 -2.47 6.19
N ASP A 679 0.04 -2.68 6.92
CA ASP A 679 -0.05 -3.74 7.94
C ASP A 679 -0.18 -5.12 7.29
N VAL A 680 0.95 -5.82 7.20
CA VAL A 680 1.04 -7.19 6.68
C VAL A 680 0.50 -8.20 7.70
N ALA A 681 0.60 -7.93 9.00
CA ALA A 681 0.21 -8.88 10.05
C ALA A 681 -1.30 -9.11 10.10
N GLY A 682 -2.10 -8.06 9.91
CA GLY A 682 -3.56 -8.15 9.81
C GLY A 682 -4.03 -8.99 8.61
N ALA A 683 -3.26 -9.02 7.52
CA ALA A 683 -3.60 -9.74 6.29
C ALA A 683 -3.57 -11.27 6.44
N PHE A 684 -3.00 -11.79 7.53
CA PHE A 684 -2.93 -13.23 7.82
C PHE A 684 -3.96 -13.72 8.85
N ILE A 685 -4.85 -12.84 9.33
CA ILE A 685 -5.91 -13.24 10.27
C ILE A 685 -6.92 -14.15 9.55
N GLY A 686 -7.15 -15.36 10.09
CA GLY A 686 -8.09 -16.33 9.53
C GLY A 686 -7.56 -17.20 8.38
N LEU A 687 -6.28 -17.08 8.01
CA LEU A 687 -5.65 -17.97 7.03
C LEU A 687 -5.08 -19.23 7.70
N SER A 688 -5.50 -20.41 7.21
CA SER A 688 -4.98 -21.71 7.67
C SER A 688 -3.78 -22.18 6.86
N SER A 689 -3.64 -21.72 5.62
CA SER A 689 -2.52 -21.98 4.74
C SER A 689 -2.15 -20.69 4.01
N HIS A 690 -0.89 -20.59 3.59
CA HIS A 690 -0.45 -19.46 2.81
C HIS A 690 -1.20 -19.36 1.47
N SER A 691 -1.72 -18.18 1.17
CA SER A 691 -2.32 -17.84 -0.13
C SER A 691 -2.06 -16.37 -0.42
N THR A 692 -1.24 -16.10 -1.44
CA THR A 692 -0.82 -14.74 -1.85
C THR A 692 -2.00 -13.89 -2.30
N LEU A 693 -2.95 -14.50 -3.01
CA LEU A 693 -4.17 -13.81 -3.45
C LEU A 693 -5.05 -13.40 -2.27
N LEU A 694 -5.26 -14.30 -1.31
CA LEU A 694 -6.16 -14.03 -0.19
C LEU A 694 -5.57 -13.05 0.82
N SER A 695 -4.27 -13.17 1.13
CA SER A 695 -3.57 -12.17 1.94
C SER A 695 -3.51 -10.81 1.23
N GLY A 696 -3.28 -10.78 -0.08
CA GLY A 696 -3.32 -9.55 -0.87
C GLY A 696 -4.68 -8.84 -0.83
N ILE A 697 -5.78 -9.60 -0.90
CA ILE A 697 -7.15 -9.06 -0.76
C ILE A 697 -7.38 -8.50 0.65
N LEU A 698 -6.97 -9.23 1.70
CA LEU A 698 -7.12 -8.76 3.08
C LEU A 698 -6.27 -7.52 3.36
N MET A 699 -5.04 -7.47 2.87
CA MET A 699 -4.17 -6.31 2.94
C MET A 699 -4.80 -5.09 2.26
N PHE A 700 -5.38 -5.26 1.06
CA PHE A 700 -6.13 -4.20 0.38
C PHE A 700 -7.34 -3.71 1.21
N ILE A 701 -8.09 -4.64 1.83
CA ILE A 701 -9.23 -4.31 2.71
C ILE A 701 -8.79 -3.51 3.94
N ILE A 702 -7.62 -3.82 4.52
CA ILE A 702 -7.06 -3.14 5.69
C ILE A 702 -6.55 -1.75 5.31
N THR A 703 -5.74 -1.64 4.25
CA THR A 703 -5.14 -0.37 3.82
C THR A 703 -6.20 0.64 3.34
N TYR A 704 -7.20 0.18 2.59
CA TYR A 704 -8.29 1.03 2.07
C TYR A 704 -9.55 0.97 2.92
N ALA A 705 -9.41 0.65 4.20
CA ALA A 705 -10.51 0.54 5.15
C ALA A 705 -11.42 1.78 5.17
N SER A 706 -10.85 2.98 5.31
CA SER A 706 -11.66 4.20 5.41
C SER A 706 -12.29 4.68 4.08
N PRO A 707 -11.55 4.75 2.95
CA PRO A 707 -12.16 5.12 1.67
C PRO A 707 -13.29 4.16 1.26
N MET A 708 -13.09 2.86 1.43
CA MET A 708 -14.13 1.86 1.11
C MET A 708 -15.32 1.96 2.07
N PHE A 709 -15.08 2.29 3.34
CA PHE A 709 -16.15 2.51 4.31
C PHE A 709 -17.10 3.64 3.88
N ILE A 710 -16.55 4.74 3.37
CA ILE A 710 -17.36 5.84 2.82
C ILE A 710 -18.14 5.38 1.59
N LEU A 711 -17.49 4.72 0.63
CA LEU A 711 -18.13 4.28 -0.60
C LEU A 711 -19.30 3.35 -0.32
N LEU A 712 -19.13 2.39 0.60
CA LEU A 712 -20.21 1.49 1.04
C LEU A 712 -21.34 2.26 1.77
N SER A 713 -20.99 3.28 2.54
CA SER A 713 -21.95 4.15 3.24
C SER A 713 -22.76 5.04 2.28
N LEU A 714 -22.36 5.20 1.02
CA LEU A 714 -23.14 5.95 0.03
C LEU A 714 -24.51 5.30 -0.25
N VAL A 715 -24.65 3.97 -0.06
CA VAL A 715 -25.95 3.30 -0.16
C VAL A 715 -26.92 3.81 0.91
N MET A 716 -26.41 4.04 2.13
CA MET A 716 -27.17 4.67 3.21
C MET A 716 -27.50 6.12 2.87
N TYR A 717 -26.53 6.87 2.35
CA TYR A 717 -26.73 8.26 1.94
C TYR A 717 -27.86 8.40 0.92
N ILE A 718 -27.89 7.55 -0.11
CA ILE A 718 -28.97 7.51 -1.13
C ILE A 718 -30.34 7.32 -0.47
N SER A 719 -30.42 6.47 0.56
CA SER A 719 -31.66 6.25 1.30
C SER A 719 -32.04 7.44 2.20
N MET A 720 -31.08 8.07 2.85
CA MET A 720 -31.35 9.16 3.81
C MET A 720 -31.62 10.49 3.11
N LYS A 721 -31.18 10.64 1.85
CA LYS A 721 -31.36 11.87 1.09
C LYS A 721 -32.83 12.14 0.82
N ASN A 722 -33.30 13.32 1.22
CA ASN A 722 -34.65 13.77 0.94
C ASN A 722 -34.76 14.25 -0.53
N MET A 723 -35.34 13.42 -1.40
CA MET A 723 -35.57 13.76 -2.81
C MET A 723 -36.93 14.45 -3.05
N ALA A 724 -37.68 14.81 -2.00
CA ALA A 724 -39.00 15.46 -2.13
C ALA A 724 -38.97 16.82 -2.88
N HIS A 725 -37.78 17.37 -3.12
CA HIS A 725 -37.55 18.65 -3.80
C HIS A 725 -37.01 18.50 -5.24
N LEU A 726 -36.70 17.29 -5.70
CA LEU A 726 -36.29 17.06 -7.08
C LEU A 726 -37.53 17.04 -7.98
N VAL A 727 -37.54 17.92 -8.98
CA VAL A 727 -38.58 17.97 -10.00
C VAL A 727 -38.51 16.67 -10.78
N ILE A 728 -39.43 15.75 -10.52
CA ILE A 728 -39.65 14.59 -11.39
C ILE A 728 -40.32 15.13 -12.65
N PRO A 729 -39.70 15.03 -13.84
CA PRO A 729 -40.37 15.39 -15.09
C PRO A 729 -41.72 14.65 -15.18
N GLU A 730 -42.79 15.31 -15.63
CA GLU A 730 -44.12 14.68 -15.80
C GLU A 730 -44.12 13.46 -16.76
N LYS A 731 -43.01 13.23 -17.48
CA LYS A 731 -42.74 12.08 -18.36
C LYS A 731 -41.45 11.32 -18.02
N ALA A 732 -40.99 11.34 -16.76
CA ALA A 732 -39.76 10.65 -16.37
C ALA A 732 -39.93 9.12 -16.45
N ASP A 733 -39.03 8.45 -17.17
CA ASP A 733 -38.98 6.99 -17.19
C ASP A 733 -38.33 6.47 -15.89
N ALA A 734 -38.55 5.19 -15.56
CA ALA A 734 -37.92 4.53 -14.42
C ALA A 734 -36.38 4.60 -14.47
N GLY A 735 -35.80 4.68 -15.66
CA GLY A 735 -34.37 4.90 -15.88
C GLY A 735 -33.87 6.27 -15.40
N ASP A 736 -34.68 7.32 -15.57
CA ASP A 736 -34.32 8.69 -15.17
C ASP A 736 -34.28 8.83 -13.65
N LEU A 737 -35.22 8.17 -12.96
CA LEU A 737 -35.26 8.13 -11.50
C LEU A 737 -34.04 7.38 -10.92
N LEU A 738 -33.70 6.23 -11.50
CA LEU A 738 -32.53 5.47 -11.10
C LEU A 738 -31.25 6.30 -11.28
N MET A 739 -31.12 6.98 -12.43
CA MET A 739 -30.01 7.89 -12.72
C MET A 739 -29.94 9.06 -11.75
N MET A 740 -31.07 9.60 -11.31
CA MET A 740 -31.12 10.66 -10.31
C MET A 740 -30.63 10.18 -8.93
N MET A 741 -30.88 8.93 -8.57
CA MET A 741 -30.46 8.36 -7.29
C MET A 741 -28.98 7.95 -7.25
N ILE A 742 -28.46 7.34 -8.32
CA ILE A 742 -27.09 6.79 -8.32
C ILE A 742 -26.07 7.72 -9.00
N GLY A 743 -26.54 8.73 -9.74
CA GLY A 743 -25.72 9.56 -10.61
C GLY A 743 -24.56 10.26 -9.90
N PHE A 744 -24.85 11.15 -8.94
CA PHE A 744 -23.78 11.81 -8.18
C PHE A 744 -22.99 10.86 -7.27
N PRO A 745 -23.62 9.94 -6.51
CA PRO A 745 -22.89 9.01 -5.65
C PRO A 745 -21.84 8.17 -6.39
N CYS A 746 -22.10 7.84 -7.66
CA CYS A 746 -21.15 7.11 -8.49
C CYS A 746 -20.16 8.04 -9.20
N LEU A 747 -20.63 9.13 -9.81
CA LEU A 747 -19.81 9.91 -10.73
C LEU A 747 -18.86 10.89 -10.03
N VAL A 748 -19.19 11.40 -8.84
CA VAL A 748 -18.31 12.31 -8.09
C VAL A 748 -17.00 11.62 -7.67
N PRO A 749 -17.01 10.45 -6.99
CA PRO A 749 -15.78 9.73 -6.67
C PRO A 749 -14.97 9.38 -7.91
N LEU A 750 -15.63 8.95 -9.00
CA LEU A 750 -14.97 8.62 -10.27
C LEU A 750 -14.26 9.82 -10.90
N VAL A 751 -14.91 10.99 -10.94
CA VAL A 751 -14.30 12.21 -11.50
C VAL A 751 -13.13 12.68 -10.66
N VAL A 752 -13.31 12.81 -9.34
CA VAL A 752 -12.22 13.24 -8.45
C VAL A 752 -11.01 12.33 -8.60
N ASN A 753 -11.22 11.02 -8.53
CA ASN A 753 -10.13 10.06 -8.64
C ASN A 753 -9.51 10.02 -10.06
N SER A 754 -10.30 10.17 -11.12
CA SER A 754 -9.79 10.24 -12.50
C SER A 754 -8.91 11.48 -12.73
N ILE A 755 -9.28 12.62 -12.15
CA ILE A 755 -8.48 13.86 -12.21
C ILE A 755 -7.15 13.64 -11.48
N LEU A 756 -7.20 13.15 -10.23
CA LEU A 756 -6.01 12.92 -9.40
C LEU A 756 -5.06 11.91 -10.05
N LEU A 757 -5.57 10.78 -10.56
CA LEU A 757 -4.75 9.77 -11.23
C LEU A 757 -4.07 10.32 -12.50
N THR A 758 -4.82 11.03 -13.34
CA THR A 758 -4.27 11.60 -14.58
C THR A 758 -3.22 12.66 -14.26
N ALA A 759 -3.52 13.59 -13.36
CA ALA A 759 -2.60 14.63 -12.93
C ALA A 759 -1.33 14.05 -12.30
N TYR A 760 -1.48 13.08 -11.41
CA TYR A 760 -0.34 12.46 -10.74
C TYR A 760 0.55 11.67 -11.71
N THR A 761 -0.05 11.00 -12.70
CA THR A 761 0.73 10.34 -13.77
C THR A 761 1.55 11.35 -14.56
N VAL A 762 0.99 12.51 -14.90
CA VAL A 762 1.74 13.59 -15.56
C VAL A 762 2.87 14.10 -14.68
N VAL A 763 2.61 14.36 -13.39
CA VAL A 763 3.62 14.81 -12.44
C VAL A 763 4.75 13.80 -12.27
N LEU A 764 4.43 12.50 -12.11
CA LEU A 764 5.43 11.44 -11.99
C LEU A 764 6.37 11.41 -13.21
N LEU A 765 5.82 11.65 -14.41
CA LEU A 765 6.60 11.68 -15.64
C LEU A 765 7.48 12.92 -15.78
N LEU A 766 7.05 14.06 -15.25
CA LEU A 766 7.86 15.26 -15.13
C LEU A 766 8.97 15.07 -14.07
N MET A 767 8.63 14.46 -12.94
CA MET A 767 9.53 14.21 -11.80
C MET A 767 10.35 12.93 -11.91
N ARG A 768 10.38 12.28 -13.08
CA ARG A 768 11.04 10.97 -13.25
C ARG A 768 12.53 10.97 -12.94
N ASN A 769 13.20 12.10 -13.15
CA ASN A 769 14.63 12.27 -12.89
C ASN A 769 14.89 12.92 -11.52
N HIS A 770 13.84 13.13 -10.73
CA HIS A 770 13.95 13.70 -9.40
C HIS A 770 14.58 12.70 -8.44
N LEU A 771 15.41 13.19 -7.51
CA LEU A 771 16.15 12.36 -6.55
C LEU A 771 15.22 11.44 -5.74
N PHE A 772 14.03 11.93 -5.38
CA PHE A 772 13.03 11.21 -4.58
C PHE A 772 12.01 10.40 -5.41
N VAL A 773 12.27 10.16 -6.70
CA VAL A 773 11.31 9.46 -7.57
C VAL A 773 10.98 8.04 -7.06
N TRP A 774 11.97 7.33 -6.53
CA TRP A 774 11.80 5.95 -6.05
C TRP A 774 11.33 5.86 -4.60
N SER A 775 11.70 6.84 -3.76
CA SER A 775 11.36 6.85 -2.35
C SER A 775 9.99 7.46 -2.04
N VAL A 776 9.56 8.44 -2.82
CA VAL A 776 8.32 9.21 -2.56
C VAL A 776 7.32 9.07 -3.69
N PHE A 777 7.71 9.38 -4.93
CA PHE A 777 6.74 9.52 -6.01
C PHE A 777 6.22 8.16 -6.53
N SER A 778 7.08 7.15 -6.65
CA SER A 778 6.68 5.82 -7.15
C SER A 778 5.79 5.05 -6.16
N PRO A 779 6.10 5.00 -4.85
CA PRO A 779 5.19 4.43 -3.85
C PRO A 779 3.83 5.12 -3.86
N LYS A 780 3.79 6.46 -3.85
CA LYS A 780 2.53 7.22 -3.96
C LYS A 780 1.75 6.85 -5.23
N TYR A 781 2.41 6.61 -6.36
CA TYR A 781 1.73 6.22 -7.60
C TYR A 781 0.97 4.90 -7.45
N LEU A 782 1.56 3.91 -6.76
CA LEU A 782 0.88 2.65 -6.43
C LEU A 782 -0.34 2.91 -5.56
N TYR A 783 -0.23 3.77 -4.55
CA TYR A 783 -1.38 4.16 -3.72
C TYR A 783 -2.48 4.83 -4.56
N VAL A 784 -2.15 5.71 -5.50
CA VAL A 784 -3.16 6.33 -6.38
C VAL A 784 -3.82 5.30 -7.31
N CYS A 785 -3.06 4.34 -7.83
CA CYS A 785 -3.60 3.24 -8.63
C CYS A 785 -4.52 2.31 -7.82
N ALA A 786 -4.10 1.94 -6.61
CA ALA A 786 -4.90 1.09 -5.73
C ALA A 786 -6.13 1.82 -5.16
N THR A 787 -6.03 3.13 -4.88
CA THR A 787 -7.17 4.00 -4.56
C THR A 787 -8.16 4.03 -5.72
N THR A 788 -7.64 4.05 -6.96
CA THR A 788 -8.48 3.99 -8.16
C THR A 788 -9.24 2.68 -8.25
N LEU A 789 -8.56 1.55 -8.04
CA LEU A 789 -9.21 0.24 -7.96
C LEU A 789 -10.27 0.20 -6.85
N CYS A 790 -9.97 0.72 -5.66
CA CYS A 790 -10.90 0.83 -4.54
C CYS A 790 -12.15 1.62 -4.91
N THR A 791 -11.96 2.78 -5.56
CA THR A 791 -13.06 3.63 -6.03
C THR A 791 -13.93 2.91 -7.04
N TYR A 792 -13.35 2.20 -8.01
CA TYR A 792 -14.12 1.41 -8.98
C TYR A 792 -14.92 0.30 -8.32
N ILE A 793 -14.32 -0.47 -7.40
CA ILE A 793 -15.01 -1.55 -6.67
C ILE A 793 -16.16 -0.98 -5.83
N GLY A 794 -15.91 0.07 -5.06
CA GLY A 794 -16.93 0.68 -4.21
C GLY A 794 -18.08 1.29 -5.03
N VAL A 795 -17.79 2.03 -6.09
CA VAL A 795 -18.80 2.59 -6.99
C VAL A 795 -19.59 1.49 -7.70
N PHE A 796 -18.93 0.40 -8.12
CA PHE A 796 -19.61 -0.76 -8.69
C PHE A 796 -20.60 -1.38 -7.70
N ILE A 797 -20.22 -1.56 -6.44
CA ILE A 797 -21.12 -2.09 -5.40
C ILE A 797 -22.34 -1.17 -5.21
N VAL A 798 -22.13 0.15 -5.14
CA VAL A 798 -23.22 1.14 -4.99
C VAL A 798 -24.17 1.08 -6.20
N ALA A 799 -23.62 1.12 -7.42
CA ALA A 799 -24.39 1.07 -8.65
C ALA A 799 -25.15 -0.27 -8.80
N ALA A 800 -24.49 -1.40 -8.53
CA ALA A 800 -25.09 -2.73 -8.59
C ALA A 800 -26.23 -2.88 -7.56
N THR A 801 -26.03 -2.39 -6.33
CA THR A 801 -27.05 -2.46 -5.28
C THR A 801 -28.27 -1.61 -5.61
N GLY A 802 -28.05 -0.37 -6.06
CA GLY A 802 -29.13 0.54 -6.46
C GLY A 802 -29.93 0.01 -7.66
N THR A 803 -29.22 -0.42 -8.71
CA THR A 803 -29.84 -0.98 -9.93
C THR A 803 -30.58 -2.29 -9.65
N TYR A 804 -29.99 -3.21 -8.88
CA TYR A 804 -30.63 -4.47 -8.48
C TYR A 804 -31.90 -4.24 -7.68
N THR A 805 -31.84 -3.40 -6.64
CA THR A 805 -33.00 -3.13 -5.78
C THR A 805 -34.13 -2.50 -6.58
N HIS A 806 -33.81 -1.54 -7.46
CA HIS A 806 -34.77 -0.93 -8.36
C HIS A 806 -35.40 -1.96 -9.32
N LEU A 807 -34.59 -2.82 -9.95
CA LEU A 807 -35.08 -3.85 -10.88
C LEU A 807 -36.00 -4.86 -10.20
N VAL A 808 -35.64 -5.34 -9.01
CA VAL A 808 -36.46 -6.30 -8.25
C VAL A 808 -37.80 -5.68 -7.88
N LEU A 809 -37.81 -4.44 -7.37
CA LEU A 809 -39.05 -3.75 -7.01
C LEU A 809 -39.92 -3.47 -8.25
N ALA A 810 -39.32 -3.10 -9.38
CA ALA A 810 -40.03 -2.93 -10.64
C ALA A 810 -40.67 -4.25 -11.13
N MET A 811 -39.97 -5.37 -11.04
CA MET A 811 -40.51 -6.70 -11.37
C MET A 811 -41.66 -7.10 -10.44
N ARG A 812 -41.54 -6.82 -9.14
CA ARG A 812 -42.59 -7.11 -8.15
C ARG A 812 -43.85 -6.31 -8.41
N ARG A 813 -43.73 -5.01 -8.73
CA ARG A 813 -44.87 -4.16 -9.12
C ARG A 813 -45.55 -4.67 -10.39
N ARG A 814 -44.79 -5.07 -11.42
CA ARG A 814 -45.36 -5.63 -12.67
C ARG A 814 -46.17 -6.91 -12.44
N LYS A 815 -45.77 -7.76 -11.50
CA LYS A 815 -46.50 -9.00 -11.16
C LYS A 815 -47.81 -8.75 -10.38
N GLN A 816 -47.98 -7.59 -9.77
CA GLN A 816 -49.16 -7.25 -8.95
C GLN A 816 -50.23 -6.46 -9.70
N VAL A 817 -49.92 -5.83 -10.84
CA VAL A 817 -50.94 -5.21 -11.69
C VAL A 817 -51.78 -6.33 -12.31
N PRO A 818 -53.08 -6.45 -11.98
CA PRO A 818 -53.93 -7.46 -12.60
C PRO A 818 -54.01 -7.17 -14.10
N ILE A 819 -53.97 -8.22 -14.92
CA ILE A 819 -54.36 -8.17 -16.32
C ILE A 819 -55.89 -7.96 -16.34
N THR A 820 -56.36 -6.75 -16.05
CA THR A 820 -57.72 -6.32 -16.31
C THR A 820 -57.68 -5.32 -17.45
N ASN A 821 -57.45 -5.83 -18.66
CA ASN A 821 -57.86 -5.20 -19.90
C ASN A 821 -57.96 -6.29 -20.98
N ASN A 822 -59.05 -7.05 -20.92
CA ASN A 822 -59.73 -7.61 -22.09
C ASN A 822 -61.11 -8.07 -21.64
N THR A 823 -62.08 -7.14 -21.65
CA THR A 823 -63.51 -7.29 -21.99
C THR A 823 -64.32 -6.13 -21.40
N ARG A 824 -64.46 -5.03 -22.14
CA ARG A 824 -65.75 -4.52 -22.64
C ARG A 824 -65.56 -3.29 -23.50
#